data_AF-A0A6N7YD96-F1
#
_entry.id   AF-A0A6N7YD96-F1
#
_cell.length_a   1.000
_cell.length_b   1.000
_cell.length_c   1.000
_cell.angle_alpha   90.00
_cell.angle_beta   90.00
_cell.angle_gamma   90.00
#
_symmetry.space_group_name_H-M   'P 1'
#
loop_
_entity.id
_entity.type
_entity.pdbx_description
1 polymer ?
#
loop_
_entity_poly.entity_id
_entity_poly.type
_entity_poly.pdbx_seq_one_letter_code
_entity_poly.pdbx_strand_id
1 'polypeptide(L)'
;MEKIDKRQKYFFILISVLFFFAFCSKQNIYAEEVNRNNILQLDTVEGYDTSKGIEITKPYGDNRLYFIQYNYGIGAIKELVFKGKVCNENVKLTADTNLTVGDIEQVVGNKPTVNQNGNEYEISYKMGDKKTGINSCIIRVNAEYEGNEYEYMFAFVAKTTAKNNILLKDYTNNYVLDNGQIVQNESKTVQVVKVGADTKEVSVECLRESSKASGVLSNEKSVLMGWLSDGLTYVRVNGGKYTRVNASGDRLGENWSQNIPLKAGLNIVDVSVERANSGYIRNTAGLDANLIKEGLTLSGKEFNTKYLNYSYIIYRDGGETGNPSINSETSLKYVEVTQLGDSRIAMASYPVKQENDEYTIALPLQLPKSGTTVYNKIILGLIPTDGGATVEILDDDATNYTACGDWIGMYHAAKVTNADGSVKDSIKVRVTASDGTKKDYKMHLLQTSSDASVNKITFKNASLKTCNGKEEAGEDTSFTSDKKIYQYIPSGNVSMNIVSAEGTKVYVNDKLVTPDAEGNYSMDTTEMVNIVKVVAADGITNNKYYFIKENEDGTVPLFAKSETEISKAKEMLTAWNDKRTVDEKKNLVHRGYWEVYMSRATNSDMRGATVYDISTHSFTQGTDWGACILELVMAGENPYNYKGVNYVEGLKKCKDANGNYGPFASNCWALMAFKACGEPIEDSLLKSVLQSAKANSQGDDIRAWCVSAVSDEIPFEEFLPIALSLKETQTENGVWGNAYTNGCYATAIASTGVNLEYYSTDKGSFLDQFKKLYMDSNGMFQFNGSTTYNDRYCKDAIIGLGDIVNQRSVWASYRLTQEKLKALIANAERLDTSNATAEEKEELNKAINAAKEVQDKESGFGNEYFVLYKAMANVSEEYNEHLKFCDSYDTGKAIDEVNEEINNLGDKVALKDADKIFDLKKKYESIKEEYRFYVTDADKLVKASEEIKKLQVDDICDRINNLKKEITIKDKKEIESIRKAYNSLDEEQKKLVKNIDVLANAEKAIKELENSNEDVQPVPDKNINVNKLEVKFKSTTKQIKLTWNAISKANGYQVSLYNTKTKKYKVIANVSKGKTSYTIKSFRNKKLSSATKYRVMVKAYVVQSKKKVTIKSEKIIASTAPEKVVLRKTTTVAGKRVRLRWNKIKGSNGYQIWVKSSPKGKYILEKKINGVNKISFTTKKLKNGKYFFKIRAYKTIKNVKVYGKYSKPKVIRIK
;
A
#
# COMPACT_ATOMS: atom_id res chain seq x y z
N MET A 1 -49.53 61.37 -15.27
CA MET A 1 -48.27 61.18 -14.51
C MET A 1 -47.80 59.76 -14.77
N GLU A 2 -47.10 59.39 -15.84
CA GLU A 2 -45.84 59.94 -16.37
C GLU A 2 -44.87 60.42 -15.29
N LYS A 3 -43.70 59.75 -15.27
CA LYS A 3 -42.50 59.96 -14.45
C LYS A 3 -42.59 59.55 -12.97
N ILE A 4 -42.25 58.29 -12.69
CA ILE A 4 -41.59 57.93 -11.42
C ILE A 4 -40.30 57.17 -11.72
N ASP A 5 -39.21 57.68 -11.14
CA ASP A 5 -37.80 57.42 -11.41
C ASP A 5 -37.32 56.02 -10.95
N LYS A 6 -36.28 55.52 -11.63
CA LYS A 6 -35.65 54.20 -11.47
C LYS A 6 -35.16 53.90 -10.05
N ARG A 7 -35.00 54.88 -9.17
CA ARG A 7 -34.51 54.65 -7.79
C ARG A 7 -35.57 54.10 -6.83
N GLN A 8 -36.86 54.33 -7.04
CA GLN A 8 -37.90 53.76 -6.16
C GLN A 8 -38.25 52.29 -6.48
N LYS A 9 -38.04 51.84 -7.73
CA LYS A 9 -38.18 50.41 -8.09
C LYS A 9 -37.12 49.53 -7.44
N TYR A 10 -35.92 50.04 -7.21
CA TYR A 10 -34.89 49.29 -6.48
C TYR A 10 -35.20 49.18 -4.99
N PHE A 11 -35.84 50.17 -4.38
CA PHE A 11 -36.18 50.12 -2.95
C PHE A 11 -37.33 49.15 -2.65
N PHE A 12 -38.34 49.07 -3.53
CA PHE A 12 -39.41 48.06 -3.39
C PHE A 12 -38.93 46.63 -3.71
N ILE A 13 -38.04 46.46 -4.70
CA ILE A 13 -37.45 45.14 -4.99
C ILE A 13 -36.49 44.71 -3.88
N LEU A 14 -35.80 45.62 -3.19
CA LEU A 14 -34.93 45.23 -2.07
C LEU A 14 -35.73 44.75 -0.85
N ILE A 15 -36.87 45.38 -0.55
CA ILE A 15 -37.73 44.95 0.57
C ILE A 15 -38.49 43.65 0.22
N SER A 16 -38.90 43.45 -1.04
CA SER A 16 -39.47 42.19 -1.50
C SER A 16 -38.45 41.05 -1.56
N VAL A 17 -37.17 41.32 -1.88
CA VAL A 17 -36.10 40.30 -1.90
C VAL A 17 -35.59 39.98 -0.50
N LEU A 18 -35.59 40.93 0.44
CA LEU A 18 -35.27 40.65 1.84
C LEU A 18 -36.37 39.83 2.54
N PHE A 19 -37.65 40.00 2.17
CA PHE A 19 -38.71 39.09 2.60
C PHE A 19 -38.67 37.72 1.87
N PHE A 20 -38.22 37.67 0.62
CA PHE A 20 -38.08 36.41 -0.13
C PHE A 20 -36.93 35.54 0.38
N PHE A 21 -35.84 36.14 0.86
CA PHE A 21 -34.72 35.39 1.47
C PHE A 21 -35.00 34.91 2.90
N ALA A 22 -35.92 35.54 3.62
CA ALA A 22 -36.37 35.04 4.92
C ALA A 22 -37.41 33.90 4.81
N PHE A 23 -38.07 33.73 3.65
CA PHE A 23 -39.10 32.70 3.47
C PHE A 23 -38.63 31.45 2.69
N CYS A 24 -37.49 31.50 2.01
CA CYS A 24 -36.96 30.36 1.23
C CYS A 24 -36.04 29.41 2.01
N SER A 25 -36.14 29.36 3.33
CA SER A 25 -35.71 28.19 4.11
C SER A 25 -36.85 27.16 4.20
N LYS A 26 -37.16 26.47 3.10
CA LYS A 26 -37.81 25.15 3.07
C LYS A 26 -37.97 24.63 1.62
N GLN A 27 -37.37 23.45 1.39
CA GLN A 27 -37.67 22.42 0.37
C GLN A 27 -37.40 22.63 -1.15
N ASN A 28 -36.62 21.66 -1.67
CA ASN A 28 -36.74 20.90 -2.93
C ASN A 28 -36.77 21.57 -4.31
N ILE A 29 -35.60 21.63 -4.98
CA ILE A 29 -35.48 21.42 -6.45
C ILE A 29 -34.20 20.62 -6.76
N TYR A 30 -34.23 19.29 -6.55
CA TYR A 30 -33.20 18.35 -7.02
C TYR A 30 -33.77 16.91 -7.19
N ALA A 31 -34.93 16.75 -7.84
CA ALA A 31 -35.64 15.45 -7.88
C ALA A 31 -35.63 14.67 -9.23
N GLU A 32 -35.15 15.18 -10.37
CA GLU A 32 -35.55 14.55 -11.67
C GLU A 32 -34.54 13.67 -12.45
N GLU A 33 -33.30 13.41 -12.00
CA GLU A 33 -32.39 12.48 -12.74
C GLU A 33 -31.76 11.36 -11.88
N VAL A 34 -32.33 11.08 -10.69
CA VAL A 34 -31.95 9.94 -9.81
C VAL A 34 -33.03 8.83 -9.79
N ASN A 35 -34.18 9.03 -10.42
CA ASN A 35 -35.42 8.23 -10.22
C ASN A 35 -35.72 7.08 -11.21
N ARG A 36 -34.74 6.46 -11.90
CA ARG A 36 -35.03 5.26 -12.73
C ARG A 36 -34.76 3.90 -12.10
N ASN A 37 -33.91 3.85 -11.07
CA ASN A 37 -33.60 2.60 -10.35
C ASN A 37 -33.89 2.73 -8.84
N ASN A 38 -34.48 3.86 -8.44
CA ASN A 38 -34.80 4.14 -7.06
C ASN A 38 -36.31 4.06 -6.95
N ILE A 39 -36.77 3.00 -6.31
CA ILE A 39 -38.18 2.65 -6.19
C ILE A 39 -38.78 3.34 -4.96
N LEU A 40 -37.94 3.77 -4.01
CA LEU A 40 -38.31 4.57 -2.84
C LEU A 40 -37.64 5.94 -2.83
N GLN A 41 -38.40 6.98 -2.51
CA GLN A 41 -37.93 8.32 -2.19
C GLN A 41 -38.34 8.68 -0.77
N LEU A 42 -37.36 8.96 0.11
CA LEU A 42 -37.62 9.50 1.44
C LEU A 42 -37.77 11.03 1.37
N ASP A 43 -38.89 11.56 1.86
CA ASP A 43 -39.21 12.99 1.82
C ASP A 43 -39.04 13.65 3.18
N THR A 44 -39.60 13.04 4.23
CA THR A 44 -39.51 13.54 5.61
C THR A 44 -39.29 12.41 6.58
N VAL A 45 -38.76 12.76 7.74
CA VAL A 45 -38.77 11.90 8.91
C VAL A 45 -39.35 12.76 10.06
N GLU A 46 -40.16 12.18 10.93
CA GLU A 46 -40.90 12.84 12.02
C GLU A 46 -40.70 12.08 13.36
N GLY A 47 -41.02 12.73 14.49
CA GLY A 47 -41.00 12.13 15.83
C GLY A 47 -39.93 12.64 16.81
N TYR A 48 -39.38 13.84 16.57
CA TYR A 48 -38.23 14.37 17.32
C TYR A 48 -38.21 15.91 17.43
N ASP A 49 -37.42 16.41 18.38
CA ASP A 49 -37.17 17.84 18.58
C ASP A 49 -36.29 18.41 17.45
N THR A 50 -36.95 19.10 16.52
CA THR A 50 -36.32 19.71 15.32
C THR A 50 -35.37 20.88 15.63
N SER A 51 -35.30 21.35 16.89
CA SER A 51 -34.38 22.43 17.30
C SER A 51 -32.89 22.03 17.28
N LYS A 52 -32.58 20.73 17.17
CA LYS A 52 -31.21 20.18 17.31
C LYS A 52 -30.52 19.73 16.01
N GLY A 53 -31.18 19.90 14.86
CA GLY A 53 -30.62 19.67 13.51
C GLY A 53 -30.53 18.19 13.11
N ILE A 54 -30.99 17.87 11.90
CA ILE A 54 -30.93 16.52 11.30
C ILE A 54 -30.30 16.63 9.92
N GLU A 55 -29.33 15.78 9.63
CA GLU A 55 -28.74 15.66 8.30
C GLU A 55 -29.14 14.31 7.67
N ILE A 56 -29.95 14.37 6.61
CA ILE A 56 -30.26 13.19 5.78
C ILE A 56 -29.27 13.16 4.62
N THR A 57 -28.44 12.12 4.58
CA THR A 57 -27.45 11.93 3.51
C THR A 57 -27.61 10.56 2.86
N LYS A 58 -27.43 10.50 1.53
CA LYS A 58 -27.26 9.23 0.81
C LYS A 58 -25.76 9.01 0.60
N PRO A 59 -25.19 7.85 0.95
CA PRO A 59 -23.79 7.58 0.67
C PRO A 59 -23.52 7.56 -0.84
N TYR A 60 -22.30 7.92 -1.22
CA TYR A 60 -21.89 7.88 -2.62
C TYR A 60 -21.78 6.45 -3.13
N GLY A 61 -22.78 5.97 -3.86
CA GLY A 61 -22.65 4.77 -4.69
C GLY A 61 -23.72 3.71 -4.53
N ASP A 62 -24.52 3.78 -3.46
CA ASP A 62 -25.62 2.85 -3.20
C ASP A 62 -26.95 3.60 -3.06
N ASN A 63 -27.88 3.36 -3.99
CA ASN A 63 -29.19 4.02 -4.01
C ASN A 63 -30.15 3.48 -2.94
N ARG A 64 -29.73 2.47 -2.19
CA ARG A 64 -30.55 1.73 -1.24
C ARG A 64 -30.35 2.15 0.22
N LEU A 65 -29.34 2.97 0.54
CA LEU A 65 -29.03 3.37 1.91
C LEU A 65 -29.31 4.86 2.16
N TYR A 66 -29.97 5.16 3.27
CA TYR A 66 -30.25 6.50 3.80
C TYR A 66 -29.56 6.64 5.16
N PHE A 67 -28.71 7.66 5.33
CA PHE A 67 -28.13 8.07 6.61
C PHE A 67 -28.92 9.22 7.22
N ILE A 68 -29.19 9.11 8.51
CA ILE A 68 -29.88 10.11 9.32
C ILE A 68 -28.97 10.40 10.52
N GLN A 69 -28.22 11.50 10.44
CA GLN A 69 -27.21 11.86 11.44
C GLN A 69 -27.76 12.87 12.45
N TYR A 70 -27.40 12.67 13.73
CA TYR A 70 -27.83 13.50 14.85
C TYR A 70 -26.68 13.89 15.79
N ASN A 71 -26.74 15.08 16.40
CA ASN A 71 -25.62 15.70 17.11
C ASN A 71 -25.46 15.28 18.59
N TYR A 72 -26.45 14.62 19.22
CA TYR A 72 -26.40 14.20 20.65
C TYR A 72 -26.99 12.78 20.84
N GLY A 73 -26.91 12.16 22.02
CA GLY A 73 -27.47 10.80 22.25
C GLY A 73 -28.99 10.68 21.99
N ILE A 74 -29.48 9.48 21.63
CA ILE A 74 -30.86 9.20 21.18
C ILE A 74 -31.92 9.29 22.31
N GLY A 75 -31.56 9.71 23.53
CA GLY A 75 -32.35 9.59 24.78
C GLY A 75 -33.69 10.33 24.93
N ALA A 76 -34.41 10.64 23.85
CA ALA A 76 -35.74 11.25 23.92
C ALA A 76 -36.71 10.87 22.78
N ILE A 77 -36.34 9.97 21.86
CA ILE A 77 -37.20 9.63 20.71
C ILE A 77 -38.18 8.52 21.11
N LYS A 78 -39.49 8.81 21.10
CA LYS A 78 -40.55 7.82 21.40
C LYS A 78 -41.01 7.06 20.15
N GLU A 79 -41.01 7.71 19.00
CA GLU A 79 -41.46 7.15 17.72
C GLU A 79 -40.69 7.82 16.58
N LEU A 80 -40.30 7.05 15.57
CA LEU A 80 -39.69 7.51 14.33
C LEU A 80 -40.66 7.23 13.19
N VAL A 81 -41.00 8.24 12.40
CA VAL A 81 -41.89 8.08 11.26
C VAL A 81 -41.18 8.54 9.99
N PHE A 82 -40.98 7.66 9.02
CA PHE A 82 -40.43 7.96 7.71
C PHE A 82 -41.57 8.13 6.73
N LYS A 83 -41.64 9.26 6.05
CA LYS A 83 -42.62 9.47 4.99
C LYS A 83 -41.91 9.70 3.68
N GLY A 84 -42.47 9.12 2.64
CA GLY A 84 -41.87 9.19 1.32
C GLY A 84 -42.81 8.72 0.23
N LYS A 85 -42.25 8.58 -0.97
CA LYS A 85 -42.97 8.17 -2.17
C LYS A 85 -42.36 6.93 -2.80
N VAL A 86 -43.21 6.03 -3.25
CA VAL A 86 -42.82 4.95 -4.16
C VAL A 86 -42.89 5.44 -5.61
N CYS A 87 -42.07 4.87 -6.50
CA CYS A 87 -42.02 5.32 -7.89
C CYS A 87 -43.22 4.85 -8.75
N ASN A 88 -44.02 3.89 -8.25
CA ASN A 88 -45.17 3.30 -8.93
C ASN A 88 -46.10 2.62 -7.90
N GLU A 89 -47.41 2.57 -8.16
CA GLU A 89 -48.41 1.91 -7.30
C GLU A 89 -48.21 0.40 -7.18
N ASN A 90 -47.52 -0.23 -8.14
CA ASN A 90 -47.20 -1.68 -8.13
C ASN A 90 -46.03 -2.05 -7.20
N VAL A 91 -45.43 -1.09 -6.50
CA VAL A 91 -44.39 -1.33 -5.53
C VAL A 91 -45.04 -1.79 -4.24
N LYS A 92 -44.69 -2.98 -3.76
CA LYS A 92 -45.14 -3.46 -2.46
C LYS A 92 -44.01 -3.30 -1.45
N LEU A 93 -44.27 -2.59 -0.36
CA LEU A 93 -43.31 -2.40 0.72
C LEU A 93 -43.58 -3.36 1.87
N THR A 94 -42.52 -4.01 2.32
CA THR A 94 -42.44 -4.68 3.61
C THR A 94 -41.27 -4.09 4.37
N ALA A 95 -41.42 -3.90 5.67
CA ALA A 95 -40.29 -3.54 6.52
C ALA A 95 -40.01 -4.73 7.41
N ASP A 96 -38.75 -5.14 7.45
CA ASP A 96 -38.29 -6.20 8.33
C ASP A 96 -37.34 -5.64 9.38
N THR A 97 -37.49 -6.14 10.60
CA THR A 97 -36.65 -5.76 11.74
C THR A 97 -35.41 -6.64 11.78
N ASN A 98 -34.35 -6.21 11.10
CA ASN A 98 -33.01 -6.42 11.67
C ASN A 98 -32.56 -5.11 12.30
N LEU A 99 -33.27 -4.75 13.38
CA LEU A 99 -32.93 -3.62 14.22
C LEU A 99 -31.61 -3.90 14.93
N THR A 100 -30.56 -3.27 14.45
CA THR A 100 -29.30 -3.23 15.17
C THR A 100 -29.28 -2.03 16.12
N VAL A 101 -29.95 -2.18 17.27
CA VAL A 101 -29.88 -1.23 18.39
C VAL A 101 -28.66 -1.59 19.23
N GLY A 102 -27.87 -0.59 19.64
CA GLY A 102 -26.61 -0.74 20.35
C GLY A 102 -26.69 -1.08 21.85
N ASP A 103 -27.84 -1.48 22.38
CA ASP A 103 -27.93 -1.91 23.78
C ASP A 103 -27.94 -3.44 23.85
N ILE A 104 -27.10 -3.99 24.73
CA ILE A 104 -26.87 -5.43 24.89
C ILE A 104 -28.07 -6.18 25.46
N GLU A 105 -29.13 -5.52 25.95
CA GLU A 105 -30.36 -6.22 26.32
C GLU A 105 -31.62 -5.41 26.03
N GLN A 106 -32.58 -6.07 25.37
CA GLN A 106 -34.01 -5.76 25.41
C GLN A 106 -34.47 -4.37 24.91
N VAL A 107 -34.16 -4.03 23.65
CA VAL A 107 -35.11 -3.23 22.85
C VAL A 107 -35.71 -4.13 21.78
N VAL A 108 -36.54 -5.08 22.21
CA VAL A 108 -37.54 -5.70 21.33
C VAL A 108 -38.64 -4.64 21.12
N GLY A 109 -38.28 -3.55 20.43
CA GLY A 109 -39.21 -2.51 20.04
C GLY A 109 -40.01 -3.00 18.84
N ASN A 110 -41.33 -2.74 18.88
CA ASN A 110 -42.35 -3.12 17.90
C ASN A 110 -41.86 -3.17 16.44
N LYS A 111 -42.29 -4.17 15.67
CA LYS A 111 -42.05 -4.22 14.21
C LYS A 111 -42.46 -2.88 13.57
N PRO A 112 -41.64 -2.30 12.67
CA PRO A 112 -42.01 -1.09 11.97
C PRO A 112 -43.27 -1.37 11.16
N THR A 113 -44.24 -0.49 11.34
CA THR A 113 -45.49 -0.53 10.59
C THR A 113 -45.29 0.18 9.27
N VAL A 114 -45.62 -0.50 8.17
CA VAL A 114 -45.61 0.09 6.83
C VAL A 114 -47.05 0.39 6.45
N ASN A 115 -47.38 1.67 6.34
CA ASN A 115 -48.64 2.16 5.81
C ASN A 115 -48.38 2.74 4.43
N GLN A 116 -48.83 2.07 3.38
CA GLN A 116 -48.71 2.56 2.00
C GLN A 116 -50.09 2.96 1.47
N ASN A 117 -50.22 4.20 1.02
CA ASN A 117 -51.44 4.72 0.41
C ASN A 117 -51.12 5.29 -0.98
N GLY A 118 -51.43 4.49 -2.01
CA GLY A 118 -51.04 4.78 -3.39
C GLY A 118 -49.52 4.90 -3.54
N ASN A 119 -49.08 6.08 -4.02
CA ASN A 119 -47.65 6.36 -4.21
C ASN A 119 -46.96 6.89 -2.94
N GLU A 120 -47.67 7.08 -1.84
CA GLU A 120 -47.09 7.56 -0.58
C GLU A 120 -46.92 6.40 0.39
N TYR A 121 -45.83 6.41 1.14
CA TYR A 121 -45.59 5.45 2.20
C TYR A 121 -45.24 6.18 3.49
N GLU A 122 -45.67 5.59 4.58
CA GLU A 122 -45.27 5.90 5.93
C GLU A 122 -44.72 4.63 6.57
N ILE A 123 -43.51 4.71 7.09
CA ILE A 123 -42.92 3.65 7.91
C ILE A 123 -42.83 4.23 9.30
N SER A 124 -43.48 3.64 10.29
CA SER A 124 -43.44 4.10 11.67
C SER A 124 -42.78 3.06 12.55
N TYR A 125 -41.92 3.51 13.46
CA TYR A 125 -41.16 2.67 14.37
C TYR A 125 -41.21 3.26 15.77
N LYS A 126 -41.85 2.55 16.71
CA LYS A 126 -41.93 2.95 18.11
C LYS A 126 -40.75 2.42 18.89
N MET A 127 -39.98 3.32 19.49
CA MET A 127 -38.88 2.97 20.39
C MET A 127 -39.47 2.47 21.72
N GLY A 128 -38.89 1.42 22.31
CA GLY A 128 -39.34 0.88 23.60
C GLY A 128 -39.09 1.84 24.78
N ASP A 129 -39.77 1.62 25.90
CA ASP A 129 -39.82 2.53 27.06
C ASP A 129 -38.50 2.66 27.88
N LYS A 130 -37.44 1.91 27.54
CA LYS A 130 -36.17 1.92 28.31
C LYS A 130 -35.24 3.06 27.88
N LYS A 131 -34.65 3.73 28.88
CA LYS A 131 -34.03 5.07 28.82
C LYS A 131 -32.50 5.08 28.62
N THR A 132 -31.89 4.06 28.02
CA THR A 132 -30.41 3.97 27.92
C THR A 132 -29.89 4.05 26.48
N GLY A 133 -28.84 4.84 26.30
CA GLY A 133 -27.65 4.44 25.54
C GLY A 133 -27.63 4.33 24.01
N ILE A 134 -28.74 4.38 23.27
CA ILE A 134 -28.68 4.09 21.82
C ILE A 134 -27.76 5.09 21.07
N ASN A 135 -26.70 4.57 20.44
CA ASN A 135 -25.74 5.34 19.61
C ASN A 135 -26.02 5.23 18.10
N SER A 136 -26.63 4.13 17.63
CA SER A 136 -27.03 3.94 16.23
C SER A 136 -28.17 2.93 16.10
N CYS A 137 -28.93 3.00 15.00
CA CYS A 137 -30.03 2.09 14.67
C CYS A 137 -30.12 1.92 13.14
N ILE A 138 -30.35 0.71 12.62
CA ILE A 138 -30.56 0.48 11.19
C ILE A 138 -31.91 -0.20 10.97
N ILE A 139 -32.74 0.35 10.08
CA ILE A 139 -34.04 -0.23 9.67
C ILE A 139 -33.94 -0.71 8.23
N ARG A 140 -34.34 -1.96 7.98
CA ARG A 140 -34.39 -2.55 6.64
C ARG A 140 -35.80 -2.51 6.07
N VAL A 141 -35.91 -2.15 4.80
CA VAL A 141 -37.18 -2.01 4.08
C VAL A 141 -37.03 -2.69 2.74
N ASN A 142 -37.77 -3.76 2.52
CA ASN A 142 -37.82 -4.47 1.27
C ASN A 142 -38.92 -3.89 0.40
N ALA A 143 -38.58 -3.61 -0.86
CA ALA A 143 -39.50 -3.17 -1.88
C ALA A 143 -39.54 -4.24 -2.98
N GLU A 144 -40.72 -4.81 -3.22
CA GLU A 144 -40.96 -5.71 -4.33
C GLU A 144 -41.49 -4.92 -5.52
N TYR A 145 -40.85 -5.07 -6.69
CA TYR A 145 -41.28 -4.43 -7.92
C TYR A 145 -40.98 -5.33 -9.12
N GLU A 146 -42.01 -5.68 -9.89
CA GLU A 146 -41.92 -6.55 -11.07
C GLU A 146 -41.22 -7.90 -10.79
N GLY A 147 -41.51 -8.53 -9.65
CA GLY A 147 -40.92 -9.82 -9.25
C GLY A 147 -39.45 -9.76 -8.82
N ASN A 148 -38.88 -8.56 -8.65
CA ASN A 148 -37.55 -8.34 -8.10
C ASN A 148 -37.67 -7.69 -6.72
N GLU A 149 -36.88 -8.18 -5.76
CA GLU A 149 -36.79 -7.62 -4.42
C GLU A 149 -35.63 -6.61 -4.31
N TYR A 150 -35.89 -5.47 -3.69
CA TYR A 150 -34.94 -4.39 -3.47
C TYR A 150 -34.89 -4.05 -1.98
N GLU A 151 -33.76 -4.32 -1.34
CA GLU A 151 -33.54 -3.94 0.06
C GLU A 151 -33.12 -2.47 0.16
N TYR A 152 -33.72 -1.72 1.09
CA TYR A 152 -33.35 -0.37 1.50
C TYR A 152 -32.99 -0.34 2.98
N MET A 153 -32.08 0.56 3.36
CA MET A 153 -31.64 0.73 4.73
C MET A 153 -31.78 2.18 5.18
N PHE A 154 -32.23 2.39 6.40
CA PHE A 154 -32.27 3.68 7.08
C PHE A 154 -31.38 3.58 8.32
N ALA A 155 -30.18 4.17 8.25
CA ALA A 155 -29.19 4.16 9.32
C ALA A 155 -29.22 5.48 10.11
N PHE A 156 -29.47 5.36 11.41
CA PHE A 156 -29.46 6.42 12.41
C PHE A 156 -28.13 6.41 13.12
N VAL A 157 -27.48 7.57 13.21
CA VAL A 157 -26.10 7.67 13.71
C VAL A 157 -26.00 8.83 14.68
N ALA A 158 -25.65 8.56 15.94
CA ALA A 158 -25.30 9.58 16.93
C ALA A 158 -23.83 10.02 16.74
N LYS A 159 -23.58 11.33 16.81
CA LYS A 159 -22.23 11.90 16.83
C LYS A 159 -21.58 11.62 18.19
N THR A 160 -20.44 10.94 18.22
CA THR A 160 -19.69 10.68 19.47
C THR A 160 -18.38 11.46 19.52
N THR A 161 -17.96 11.84 20.73
CA THR A 161 -16.67 12.51 21.00
C THR A 161 -15.59 11.55 21.50
N ALA A 162 -15.88 10.24 21.58
CA ALA A 162 -14.96 9.24 22.12
C ALA A 162 -13.92 8.81 21.07
N LYS A 163 -12.64 8.89 21.44
CA LYS A 163 -11.50 8.34 20.70
C LYS A 163 -11.28 6.89 21.13
N ASN A 164 -11.92 5.93 20.47
CA ASN A 164 -11.49 4.53 20.50
C ASN A 164 -11.20 4.11 19.05
N ASN A 165 -9.99 3.61 18.79
CA ASN A 165 -9.57 3.15 17.47
C ASN A 165 -10.00 1.69 17.30
N ILE A 166 -11.19 1.47 16.74
CA ILE A 166 -11.62 0.15 16.26
C ILE A 166 -11.28 0.06 14.78
N LEU A 167 -10.50 -0.94 14.39
CA LEU A 167 -10.16 -1.21 13.01
C LEU A 167 -10.82 -2.52 12.55
N LEU A 168 -11.12 -2.61 11.25
CA LEU A 168 -11.59 -3.84 10.62
C LEU A 168 -10.59 -4.26 9.55
N LYS A 169 -10.20 -5.53 9.52
CA LYS A 169 -9.27 -6.13 8.55
C LYS A 169 -9.97 -7.12 7.67
N ASP A 170 -9.67 -7.09 6.37
CA ASP A 170 -9.91 -8.21 5.47
C ASP A 170 -8.91 -9.31 5.82
N TYR A 171 -9.40 -10.38 6.43
CA TYR A 171 -8.53 -11.48 6.84
C TYR A 171 -7.97 -12.21 5.62
N THR A 172 -8.79 -12.40 4.58
CA THR A 172 -8.41 -13.18 3.39
C THR A 172 -7.29 -12.54 2.60
N ASN A 173 -7.28 -11.21 2.49
CA ASN A 173 -6.26 -10.46 1.75
C ASN A 173 -5.25 -9.73 2.66
N ASN A 174 -5.34 -9.96 3.97
CA ASN A 174 -4.45 -9.43 4.99
C ASN A 174 -4.27 -7.89 4.95
N TYR A 175 -5.37 -7.14 4.79
CA TYR A 175 -5.35 -5.67 4.67
C TYR A 175 -6.39 -4.99 5.57
N VAL A 176 -6.03 -3.88 6.21
CA VAL A 176 -6.94 -3.10 7.07
C VAL A 176 -7.91 -2.30 6.21
N LEU A 177 -9.20 -2.60 6.32
CA LEU A 177 -10.27 -1.98 5.55
C LEU A 177 -10.50 -0.50 5.91
N ASP A 178 -9.96 -0.04 7.04
CA ASP A 178 -10.09 1.33 7.57
C ASP A 178 -8.98 2.31 7.09
N ASN A 179 -8.32 2.04 5.96
CA ASN A 179 -7.20 2.86 5.47
C ASN A 179 -7.62 4.13 4.69
N GLY A 180 -8.40 5.01 5.33
CA GLY A 180 -8.37 6.43 4.99
C GLY A 180 -9.13 6.92 3.74
N GLN A 181 -10.14 6.21 3.23
CA GLN A 181 -11.16 6.87 2.39
C GLN A 181 -12.33 7.41 3.26
N ILE A 182 -12.12 8.64 3.80
CA ILE A 182 -13.14 9.60 4.31
C ILE A 182 -13.62 9.26 5.75
N VAL A 183 -13.21 9.88 6.88
CA VAL A 183 -12.71 11.23 7.20
C VAL A 183 -11.77 11.16 8.43
N GLN A 184 -10.54 11.65 8.31
CA GLN A 184 -9.80 12.21 9.45
C GLN A 184 -10.57 13.44 9.96
N ASN A 185 -11.18 13.34 11.14
CA ASN A 185 -11.51 14.39 12.13
C ASN A 185 -12.84 14.27 12.90
N GLU A 186 -13.69 13.27 12.65
CA GLU A 186 -14.83 13.02 13.55
C GLU A 186 -15.06 11.51 13.69
N SER A 187 -14.96 10.96 14.90
CA SER A 187 -15.26 9.55 15.20
C SER A 187 -16.70 9.23 14.75
N LYS A 188 -16.86 8.49 13.65
CA LYS A 188 -18.19 8.03 13.19
C LYS A 188 -18.47 6.63 13.71
N THR A 189 -19.65 6.42 14.30
CA THR A 189 -20.15 5.13 14.79
C THR A 189 -20.68 4.24 13.67
N VAL A 190 -20.64 4.65 12.41
CA VAL A 190 -20.96 3.80 11.25
C VAL A 190 -19.97 4.04 10.10
N GLN A 191 -19.42 2.97 9.55
CA GLN A 191 -18.54 2.96 8.38
C GLN A 191 -19.15 2.14 7.24
N VAL A 192 -18.85 2.49 5.98
CA VAL A 192 -19.29 1.74 4.79
C VAL A 192 -18.08 1.32 3.97
N VAL A 193 -17.93 0.02 3.75
CA VAL A 193 -16.78 -0.57 3.06
C VAL A 193 -17.27 -1.41 1.88
N LYS A 194 -16.55 -1.37 0.76
CA LYS A 194 -16.75 -2.32 -0.33
C LYS A 194 -15.51 -3.19 -0.47
N VAL A 195 -15.70 -4.51 -0.49
CA VAL A 195 -14.63 -5.51 -0.55
C VAL A 195 -14.76 -6.41 -1.77
N GLY A 196 -13.65 -7.04 -2.17
CA GLY A 196 -13.61 -7.95 -3.32
C GLY A 196 -14.37 -9.25 -3.07
N ALA A 197 -14.55 -10.07 -4.12
CA ALA A 197 -15.23 -11.36 -3.98
C ALA A 197 -14.44 -12.36 -3.11
N ASP A 198 -13.12 -12.18 -3.09
CA ASP A 198 -12.18 -13.02 -2.36
C ASP A 198 -12.21 -12.76 -0.85
N THR A 199 -12.69 -11.59 -0.39
CA THR A 199 -12.81 -11.24 1.03
C THR A 199 -13.93 -12.03 1.69
N LYS A 200 -13.62 -13.22 2.22
CA LYS A 200 -14.62 -14.10 2.83
C LYS A 200 -14.89 -13.78 4.29
N GLU A 201 -13.91 -13.20 4.96
CA GLU A 201 -13.87 -13.05 6.41
C GLU A 201 -13.19 -11.73 6.77
N VAL A 202 -13.60 -11.14 7.89
CA VAL A 202 -13.01 -9.92 8.45
C VAL A 202 -12.65 -10.11 9.92
N SER A 203 -11.72 -9.33 10.44
CA SER A 203 -11.35 -9.34 11.86
C SER A 203 -11.39 -7.94 12.42
N VAL A 204 -11.67 -7.80 13.72
CA VAL A 204 -11.72 -6.52 14.42
C VAL A 204 -10.49 -6.36 15.30
N GLU A 205 -9.87 -5.19 15.28
CA GLU A 205 -8.89 -4.75 16.27
C GLU A 205 -9.50 -3.60 17.07
N CYS A 206 -9.30 -3.60 18.38
CA CYS A 206 -9.71 -2.56 19.30
C CYS A 206 -8.47 -2.16 20.10
N LEU A 207 -7.86 -1.03 19.76
CA LEU A 207 -6.68 -0.53 20.48
C LEU A 207 -7.09 -0.11 21.90
N ARG A 208 -6.50 -0.76 22.91
CA ARG A 208 -6.72 -0.52 24.35
C ARG A 208 -5.37 -0.35 25.04
N GLU A 209 -5.32 0.47 26.10
CA GLU A 209 -4.18 0.46 27.04
C GLU A 209 -4.30 -0.79 27.94
N SER A 210 -3.47 -1.81 27.73
CA SER A 210 -3.65 -3.12 28.37
C SER A 210 -2.60 -3.49 29.43
N SER A 211 -1.71 -2.56 29.83
CA SER A 211 -0.57 -2.92 30.67
C SER A 211 -0.99 -3.57 32.00
N LYS A 212 -0.67 -4.86 32.17
CA LYS A 212 -0.75 -5.56 33.45
C LYS A 212 0.41 -5.09 34.33
N ALA A 213 0.14 -4.25 35.32
CA ALA A 213 1.17 -3.80 36.27
C ALA A 213 1.53 -4.93 37.25
N SER A 214 2.80 -5.34 37.31
CA SER A 214 3.31 -6.43 38.18
C SER A 214 3.54 -6.03 39.64
N GLY A 215 2.71 -5.15 40.20
CA GLY A 215 2.90 -4.53 41.52
C GLY A 215 1.91 -4.98 42.60
N VAL A 216 2.17 -4.52 43.83
CA VAL A 216 1.21 -4.54 44.95
C VAL A 216 0.10 -3.52 44.64
N LEU A 217 -1.17 -3.90 44.83
CA LEU A 217 -2.27 -2.96 44.64
C LEU A 217 -2.23 -1.93 45.78
N SER A 218 -1.81 -0.69 45.50
CA SER A 218 -1.70 0.33 46.55
C SER A 218 -3.06 0.69 47.15
N ASN A 219 -3.07 1.14 48.40
CA ASN A 219 -4.27 1.66 49.08
C ASN A 219 -4.79 2.97 48.48
N GLU A 220 -4.16 3.49 47.43
CA GLU A 220 -4.64 4.69 46.74
C GLU A 220 -5.94 4.36 45.99
N LYS A 221 -6.85 5.33 45.97
CA LYS A 221 -8.27 5.18 45.58
C LYS A 221 -8.52 4.77 44.11
N SER A 222 -7.52 4.30 43.37
CA SER A 222 -7.60 4.05 41.93
C SER A 222 -6.47 3.18 41.38
N VAL A 223 -6.60 1.85 41.40
CA VAL A 223 -5.74 1.00 40.57
C VAL A 223 -6.43 0.74 39.22
N LEU A 224 -5.75 1.08 38.13
CA LEU A 224 -6.19 0.83 36.76
C LEU A 224 -6.01 -0.65 36.40
N MET A 225 -6.99 -1.50 36.65
CA MET A 225 -7.05 -2.87 36.09
C MET A 225 -7.66 -2.87 34.68
N GLY A 226 -7.24 -1.94 33.82
CA GLY A 226 -7.77 -1.76 32.47
C GLY A 226 -7.69 -3.02 31.60
N TRP A 227 -6.69 -3.87 31.85
CA TRP A 227 -6.49 -5.17 31.20
C TRP A 227 -7.64 -6.17 31.42
N LEU A 228 -8.40 -6.07 32.51
CA LEU A 228 -9.58 -6.94 32.70
C LEU A 228 -10.67 -6.64 31.67
N SER A 229 -10.67 -5.44 31.07
CA SER A 229 -11.59 -5.12 30.00
C SER A 229 -11.29 -5.88 28.70
N ASP A 230 -10.13 -6.54 28.58
CA ASP A 230 -9.78 -7.30 27.39
C ASP A 230 -10.78 -8.43 27.14
N GLY A 231 -11.30 -8.50 25.92
CA GLY A 231 -12.39 -9.41 25.57
C GLY A 231 -13.80 -8.82 25.77
N LEU A 232 -13.94 -7.59 26.28
CA LEU A 232 -15.21 -6.85 26.27
C LEU A 232 -15.48 -6.18 24.91
N THR A 233 -15.23 -6.92 23.83
CA THR A 233 -15.60 -6.52 22.46
C THR A 233 -16.57 -7.57 21.97
N TYR A 234 -17.73 -7.11 21.48
CA TYR A 234 -18.79 -7.96 20.99
C TYR A 234 -19.06 -7.60 19.54
N VAL A 235 -19.24 -8.62 18.72
CA VAL A 235 -19.58 -8.46 17.31
C VAL A 235 -20.86 -9.19 17.00
N ARG A 236 -21.73 -8.60 16.19
CA ARG A 236 -22.78 -9.36 15.51
C ARG A 236 -22.75 -9.08 14.03
N VAL A 237 -23.17 -10.07 13.26
CA VAL A 237 -23.28 -9.97 11.81
C VAL A 237 -24.75 -10.09 11.40
N ASN A 238 -25.19 -9.16 10.55
CA ASN A 238 -26.51 -9.15 9.92
C ASN A 238 -27.72 -9.19 10.87
N GLY A 239 -27.58 -8.66 12.08
CA GLY A 239 -28.63 -8.68 13.10
C GLY A 239 -28.71 -9.99 13.89
N GLY A 240 -27.73 -10.87 13.74
CA GLY A 240 -27.58 -12.05 14.58
C GLY A 240 -27.28 -11.72 16.06
N LYS A 241 -27.06 -12.77 16.86
CA LYS A 241 -26.68 -12.62 18.27
C LYS A 241 -25.32 -11.90 18.37
N TYR A 242 -25.15 -11.06 19.39
CA TYR A 242 -23.83 -10.58 19.76
C TYR A 242 -22.98 -11.74 20.25
N THR A 243 -21.80 -11.83 19.67
CA THR A 243 -20.78 -12.82 19.90
C THR A 243 -19.53 -12.13 20.42
N ARG A 244 -18.91 -12.65 21.46
CA ARG A 244 -17.69 -12.04 22.02
C ARG A 244 -16.54 -12.24 21.03
N VAL A 245 -15.69 -11.23 20.84
CA VAL A 245 -14.47 -11.38 20.04
C VAL A 245 -13.29 -10.82 20.83
N ASN A 246 -12.13 -11.46 20.73
CA ASN A 246 -10.93 -10.90 21.35
C ASN A 246 -10.25 -9.93 20.39
N ALA A 247 -10.39 -8.62 20.62
CA ALA A 247 -9.82 -7.60 19.75
C ALA A 247 -8.72 -6.76 20.42
N SER A 248 -8.05 -7.24 21.49
CA SER A 248 -7.03 -6.47 22.23
C SER A 248 -5.61 -6.92 21.85
N GLY A 249 -4.72 -5.99 21.48
CA GLY A 249 -3.50 -6.30 20.72
C GLY A 249 -2.23 -6.66 21.47
N ASP A 250 -2.22 -6.63 22.80
CA ASP A 250 -0.94 -6.68 23.50
C ASP A 250 -0.54 -8.08 24.02
N ARG A 251 -1.39 -9.10 23.87
CA ARG A 251 -1.20 -10.39 24.60
C ARG A 251 -0.60 -11.53 23.80
N LEU A 252 -0.80 -11.56 22.50
CA LEU A 252 -0.34 -12.64 21.62
C LEU A 252 0.67 -12.17 20.56
N GLY A 253 0.96 -10.86 20.50
CA GLY A 253 1.53 -10.25 19.30
C GLY A 253 0.56 -10.25 18.11
N GLU A 254 -0.71 -10.62 18.34
CA GLU A 254 -1.79 -10.61 17.37
C GLU A 254 -2.86 -9.59 17.78
N ASN A 255 -3.02 -8.53 16.98
CA ASN A 255 -3.96 -7.46 17.32
C ASN A 255 -5.40 -7.67 16.84
N TRP A 256 -5.66 -8.77 16.15
CA TRP A 256 -6.89 -8.97 15.42
C TRP A 256 -7.74 -10.06 16.05
N SER A 257 -9.05 -9.84 16.04
CA SER A 257 -10.00 -10.85 16.46
C SER A 257 -10.02 -12.09 15.60
N GLN A 258 -10.68 -13.11 16.14
CA GLN A 258 -11.16 -14.25 15.38
C GLN A 258 -11.93 -13.80 14.12
N ASN A 259 -11.92 -14.65 13.10
CA ASN A 259 -12.50 -14.37 11.79
C ASN A 259 -14.02 -14.27 11.88
N ILE A 260 -14.54 -13.15 11.40
CA ILE A 260 -15.95 -12.83 11.29
C ILE A 260 -16.36 -13.04 9.84
N PRO A 261 -17.13 -14.09 9.53
CA PRO A 261 -17.38 -14.46 8.15
C PRO A 261 -18.46 -13.59 7.50
N LEU A 262 -18.33 -13.37 6.18
CA LEU A 262 -19.18 -12.50 5.37
C LEU A 262 -19.92 -13.30 4.28
N LYS A 263 -21.22 -13.05 4.10
CA LYS A 263 -21.95 -13.54 2.92
C LYS A 263 -21.63 -12.69 1.69
N ALA A 264 -21.88 -13.21 0.49
CA ALA A 264 -21.83 -12.39 -0.73
C ALA A 264 -22.93 -11.31 -0.68
N GLY A 265 -22.65 -10.13 -1.23
CA GLY A 265 -23.55 -8.98 -1.13
C GLY A 265 -23.39 -8.21 0.19
N LEU A 266 -24.51 -7.78 0.77
CA LEU A 266 -24.51 -6.88 1.92
C LEU A 266 -24.29 -7.63 3.24
N ASN A 267 -23.41 -7.08 4.06
CA ASN A 267 -23.17 -7.48 5.45
C ASN A 267 -23.23 -6.25 6.36
N ILE A 268 -23.82 -6.40 7.54
CA ILE A 268 -23.74 -5.41 8.62
C ILE A 268 -22.96 -6.07 9.75
N VAL A 269 -21.80 -5.54 10.10
CA VAL A 269 -20.97 -6.02 11.21
C VAL A 269 -21.00 -4.96 12.30
N ASP A 270 -21.77 -5.18 13.35
CA ASP A 270 -21.76 -4.28 14.51
C ASP A 270 -20.70 -4.73 15.49
N VAL A 271 -19.89 -3.79 15.95
CA VAL A 271 -18.88 -3.93 16.99
C VAL A 271 -19.32 -3.08 18.18
N SER A 272 -19.65 -3.74 19.28
CA SER A 272 -19.88 -3.10 20.56
C SER A 272 -18.64 -3.28 21.42
N VAL A 273 -18.06 -2.16 21.86
CA VAL A 273 -16.97 -2.15 22.82
C VAL A 273 -17.52 -1.60 24.11
N GLU A 274 -17.44 -2.39 25.17
CA GLU A 274 -17.68 -1.83 26.49
C GLU A 274 -16.54 -0.88 26.79
N ARG A 275 -16.85 0.43 26.82
CA ARG A 275 -15.96 1.37 27.47
C ARG A 275 -16.16 1.08 28.95
N ALA A 276 -15.28 0.25 29.51
CA ALA A 276 -14.93 0.45 30.90
C ALA A 276 -14.63 1.96 30.96
N ASN A 277 -15.52 2.75 31.57
CA ASN A 277 -15.15 4.10 31.93
C ASN A 277 -13.76 3.94 32.58
N SER A 278 -12.91 4.94 32.47
CA SER A 278 -11.78 5.15 33.38
C SER A 278 -12.27 5.37 34.82
N GLY A 279 -13.25 4.56 35.22
CA GLY A 279 -14.03 4.41 36.40
C GLY A 279 -13.34 3.30 37.16
N TYR A 280 -12.24 3.65 37.82
CA TYR A 280 -11.92 3.19 39.15
C TYR A 280 -12.68 1.92 39.56
N ILE A 281 -12.02 0.76 39.62
CA ILE A 281 -12.42 -0.20 40.67
C ILE A 281 -12.10 0.54 41.97
N ARG A 282 -13.04 1.38 42.43
CA ARG A 282 -12.90 2.10 43.69
C ARG A 282 -12.92 1.02 44.73
N ASN A 283 -11.79 0.90 45.39
CA ASN A 283 -11.69 0.30 46.69
C ASN A 283 -12.70 0.99 47.63
N THR A 284 -13.95 0.51 47.67
CA THR A 284 -14.94 0.91 48.67
C THR A 284 -14.84 0.05 49.94
N ALA A 285 -13.98 -0.95 49.94
CA ALA A 285 -13.44 -1.64 51.10
C ALA A 285 -12.25 -2.44 50.58
N GLY A 286 -11.11 -2.44 51.29
CA GLY A 286 -9.84 -3.03 50.81
C GLY A 286 -10.09 -4.32 50.04
N LEU A 287 -9.50 -4.46 48.85
CA LEU A 287 -9.51 -5.69 48.07
C LEU A 287 -8.80 -6.78 48.89
N ASP A 288 -9.47 -7.34 49.88
CA ASP A 288 -9.09 -8.59 50.50
C ASP A 288 -9.32 -9.67 49.42
N ALA A 289 -8.37 -10.58 49.15
CA ALA A 289 -8.64 -11.65 48.20
C ALA A 289 -9.78 -12.59 48.65
N ASN A 290 -10.13 -12.58 49.94
CA ASN A 290 -11.38 -13.19 50.42
C ASN A 290 -12.63 -12.43 49.96
N LEU A 291 -12.51 -11.13 49.67
CA LEU A 291 -13.55 -10.25 49.12
C LEU A 291 -13.60 -10.20 47.60
N ILE A 292 -12.81 -11.02 46.89
CA ILE A 292 -13.30 -11.58 45.61
C ILE A 292 -14.50 -12.44 46.00
N LYS A 293 -15.66 -11.81 46.29
CA LYS A 293 -16.95 -12.48 46.44
C LYS A 293 -17.12 -13.39 45.22
N GLU A 294 -17.81 -14.50 45.39
CA GLU A 294 -18.05 -15.48 44.32
C GLU A 294 -18.43 -14.79 43.00
N GLY A 295 -17.46 -14.63 42.09
CA GLY A 295 -17.56 -13.83 40.86
C GLY A 295 -16.95 -12.42 40.93
N LEU A 296 -16.24 -12.05 39.87
CA LEU A 296 -15.91 -10.66 39.58
C LEU A 296 -17.23 -9.89 39.32
N THR A 297 -17.74 -9.17 40.31
CA THR A 297 -19.02 -8.43 40.21
C THR A 297 -18.80 -6.99 39.73
N LEU A 298 -19.52 -6.56 38.68
CA LEU A 298 -19.51 -5.18 38.16
C LEU A 298 -20.47 -4.23 38.90
N SER A 299 -21.21 -4.71 39.91
CA SER A 299 -22.35 -3.98 40.47
C SER A 299 -22.12 -3.49 41.91
N GLY A 300 -21.59 -2.27 42.02
CA GLY A 300 -21.53 -1.51 43.26
C GLY A 300 -21.75 -0.02 43.01
N LYS A 301 -23.02 0.42 43.04
CA LYS A 301 -23.51 1.79 42.76
C LYS A 301 -23.17 2.30 41.35
N GLU A 302 -24.11 2.09 40.43
CA GLU A 302 -24.24 2.76 39.12
C GLU A 302 -22.89 3.01 38.41
N PHE A 303 -22.17 1.92 38.09
CA PHE A 303 -21.36 1.97 36.88
C PHE A 303 -22.35 2.21 35.74
N ASN A 304 -22.43 3.46 35.31
CA ASN A 304 -23.14 3.88 34.12
C ASN A 304 -22.34 3.30 32.95
N THR A 305 -22.49 1.99 32.69
CA THR A 305 -21.78 1.26 31.63
C THR A 305 -22.16 1.90 30.30
N LYS A 306 -21.17 2.49 29.63
CA LYS A 306 -21.38 3.15 28.34
C LYS A 306 -20.74 2.27 27.28
N TYR A 307 -21.56 1.52 26.55
CA TYR A 307 -21.12 0.84 25.35
C TYR A 307 -20.85 1.85 24.23
N LEU A 308 -19.71 1.70 23.57
CA LEU A 308 -19.42 2.38 22.31
C LEU A 308 -19.74 1.39 21.20
N ASN A 309 -20.70 1.74 20.36
CA ASN A 309 -21.18 0.90 19.28
C ASN A 309 -20.71 1.46 17.95
N TYR A 310 -20.17 0.60 17.10
CA TYR A 310 -19.65 0.91 15.77
C TYR A 310 -20.21 -0.09 14.77
N SER A 311 -20.84 0.37 13.69
CA SER A 311 -21.38 -0.52 12.66
C SER A 311 -20.58 -0.40 11.36
N TYR A 312 -20.14 -1.52 10.80
CA TYR A 312 -19.54 -1.62 9.48
C TYR A 312 -20.56 -2.19 8.49
N ILE A 313 -20.89 -1.41 7.47
CA ILE A 313 -21.74 -1.83 6.36
C ILE A 313 -20.81 -2.27 5.22
N ILE A 314 -20.70 -3.58 5.00
CA ILE A 314 -19.73 -4.18 4.09
C ILE A 314 -20.45 -4.76 2.88
N TYR A 315 -20.10 -4.30 1.69
CA TYR A 315 -20.57 -4.89 0.43
C TYR A 315 -19.48 -5.77 -0.18
N ARG A 316 -19.70 -7.09 -0.19
CA ARG A 316 -18.80 -8.09 -0.80
C ARG A 316 -19.26 -8.43 -2.21
N ASP A 317 -18.37 -8.32 -3.20
CA ASP A 317 -18.69 -8.67 -4.59
C ASP A 317 -19.01 -10.18 -4.75
N GLY A 318 -20.06 -10.54 -5.52
CA GLY A 318 -20.48 -11.95 -5.73
C GLY A 318 -22.01 -12.10 -5.78
N GLY A 319 -22.52 -13.18 -6.40
CA GLY A 319 -23.94 -13.54 -6.33
C GLY A 319 -24.28 -14.15 -4.97
N GLU A 320 -25.54 -14.03 -4.51
CA GLU A 320 -25.96 -14.50 -3.19
C GLU A 320 -25.66 -15.99 -3.00
N THR A 321 -24.74 -16.29 -2.08
CA THR A 321 -24.56 -17.63 -1.51
C THR A 321 -24.71 -17.50 0.01
N GLY A 322 -25.29 -18.55 0.61
CA GLY A 322 -25.89 -18.56 1.94
C GLY A 322 -24.99 -18.17 3.11
N ASN A 323 -25.60 -18.21 4.31
CA ASN A 323 -24.98 -17.82 5.56
C ASN A 323 -23.60 -18.47 5.77
N PRO A 324 -22.66 -17.76 6.40
CA PRO A 324 -21.37 -18.34 6.74
C PRO A 324 -21.52 -19.57 7.63
N SER A 325 -20.59 -20.52 7.50
CA SER A 325 -20.61 -21.79 8.22
C SER A 325 -20.53 -21.56 9.72
N ILE A 326 -21.58 -21.95 10.44
CA ILE A 326 -21.47 -22.28 11.87
C ILE A 326 -20.53 -23.50 11.92
N ASN A 327 -19.47 -23.42 12.71
CA ASN A 327 -18.51 -24.52 12.85
C ASN A 327 -18.58 -25.11 14.26
N SER A 328 -18.01 -26.31 14.41
CA SER A 328 -17.92 -27.07 15.65
C SER A 328 -16.59 -26.83 16.38
N GLU A 329 -15.94 -25.69 16.12
CA GLU A 329 -14.60 -25.40 16.65
C GLU A 329 -14.68 -25.09 18.15
N THR A 330 -13.99 -25.92 18.94
CA THR A 330 -14.03 -25.88 20.41
C THR A 330 -12.65 -25.68 21.02
N SER A 331 -11.60 -25.45 20.22
CA SER A 331 -10.25 -25.21 20.72
C SER A 331 -10.11 -23.89 21.48
N LEU A 332 -9.30 -23.92 22.55
CA LEU A 332 -8.78 -22.73 23.20
C LEU A 332 -7.52 -22.28 22.45
N LYS A 333 -7.51 -21.00 22.05
CA LYS A 333 -6.39 -20.35 21.38
C LYS A 333 -5.35 -19.83 22.36
N TYR A 334 -5.79 -19.42 23.55
CA TYR A 334 -4.90 -18.86 24.58
C TYR A 334 -5.48 -19.05 25.98
N VAL A 335 -4.59 -19.38 26.92
CA VAL A 335 -4.87 -19.57 28.34
C VAL A 335 -3.80 -18.84 29.16
N GLU A 336 -4.22 -18.03 30.12
CA GLU A 336 -3.32 -17.40 31.09
C GLU A 336 -3.91 -17.44 32.49
N VAL A 337 -3.04 -17.37 33.50
CA VAL A 337 -3.44 -17.48 34.89
C VAL A 337 -2.80 -16.35 35.69
N THR A 338 -3.63 -15.63 36.45
CA THR A 338 -3.17 -14.53 37.31
C THR A 338 -3.75 -14.68 38.71
N GLN A 339 -2.88 -14.71 39.71
CA GLN A 339 -3.22 -14.48 41.11
C GLN A 339 -3.37 -12.98 41.34
N LEU A 340 -4.55 -12.55 41.78
CA LEU A 340 -4.72 -11.17 42.25
C LEU A 340 -4.05 -10.99 43.61
N GLY A 341 -3.38 -9.85 43.76
CA GLY A 341 -2.80 -9.38 45.01
C GLY A 341 -3.71 -8.38 45.74
N ASP A 342 -3.24 -7.88 46.88
CA ASP A 342 -3.82 -6.74 47.61
C ASP A 342 -2.71 -5.73 47.97
N SER A 343 -2.93 -4.91 49.00
CA SER A 343 -1.90 -3.98 49.51
C SER A 343 -0.73 -4.65 50.24
N ARG A 344 -0.79 -5.98 50.47
CA ARG A 344 0.16 -6.78 51.25
C ARG A 344 0.76 -7.93 50.44
N ILE A 345 0.01 -8.46 49.48
CA ILE A 345 0.41 -9.54 48.57
C ILE A 345 0.51 -9.00 47.15
N ALA A 346 1.63 -9.22 46.47
CA ALA A 346 1.80 -8.81 45.08
C ALA A 346 0.94 -9.66 44.14
N MET A 347 0.49 -9.05 43.04
CA MET A 347 -0.11 -9.79 41.93
C MET A 347 0.96 -10.68 41.27
N ALA A 348 0.60 -11.90 40.88
CA ALA A 348 1.52 -12.83 40.25
C ALA A 348 0.85 -13.56 39.08
N SER A 349 1.60 -13.80 38.01
CA SER A 349 1.18 -14.71 36.93
C SER A 349 1.68 -16.11 37.22
N TYR A 350 0.85 -17.11 36.93
CA TYR A 350 1.22 -18.51 37.10
C TYR A 350 1.53 -19.17 35.75
N PRO A 351 2.61 -19.97 35.67
CA PRO A 351 2.96 -20.68 34.44
C PRO A 351 1.88 -21.65 33.99
N VAL A 352 1.66 -21.72 32.67
CA VAL A 352 0.70 -22.62 32.02
C VAL A 352 1.38 -23.36 30.89
N LYS A 353 1.09 -24.66 30.76
CA LYS A 353 1.55 -25.49 29.65
C LYS A 353 0.38 -26.27 29.05
N GLN A 354 0.32 -26.38 27.73
CA GLN A 354 -0.66 -27.20 27.02
C GLN A 354 0.03 -28.44 26.46
N GLU A 355 -0.54 -29.62 26.69
CA GLU A 355 -0.13 -30.91 26.09
C GLU A 355 -1.36 -31.76 25.81
N ASN A 356 -1.47 -32.34 24.60
CA ASN A 356 -2.55 -33.27 24.23
C ASN A 356 -3.98 -32.78 24.56
N ASP A 357 -4.30 -31.52 24.25
CA ASP A 357 -5.59 -30.89 24.58
C ASP A 357 -5.90 -30.75 26.08
N GLU A 358 -4.93 -30.94 26.96
CA GLU A 358 -5.02 -30.63 28.39
C GLU A 358 -4.07 -29.50 28.78
N TYR A 359 -4.34 -28.87 29.92
CA TYR A 359 -3.54 -27.76 30.43
C TYR A 359 -3.03 -28.07 31.83
N THR A 360 -1.80 -27.68 32.13
CA THR A 360 -1.20 -27.74 33.47
C THR A 360 -0.91 -26.33 33.95
N ILE A 361 -1.36 -25.99 35.15
CA ILE A 361 -1.15 -24.71 35.83
C ILE A 361 -0.25 -24.94 37.03
N ALA A 362 0.89 -24.26 37.08
CA ALA A 362 1.81 -24.33 38.21
C ALA A 362 1.40 -23.35 39.32
N LEU A 363 1.00 -23.87 40.47
CA LEU A 363 0.69 -23.09 41.67
C LEU A 363 1.86 -23.14 42.66
N PRO A 364 2.08 -22.08 43.46
CA PRO A 364 3.18 -22.07 44.42
C PRO A 364 3.02 -23.15 45.49
N LEU A 365 4.14 -23.69 45.98
CA LEU A 365 4.22 -24.68 47.07
C LEU A 365 3.34 -24.32 48.28
N GLN A 366 3.27 -23.02 48.61
CA GLN A 366 2.30 -22.49 49.55
C GLN A 366 1.50 -21.39 48.86
N LEU A 367 0.17 -21.51 48.90
CA LEU A 367 -0.70 -20.44 48.44
C LEU A 367 -0.44 -19.16 49.26
N PRO A 368 -0.42 -17.97 48.64
CA PRO A 368 -0.17 -16.73 49.35
C PRO A 368 -1.15 -16.54 50.51
N LYS A 369 -0.70 -15.98 51.62
CA LYS A 369 -1.55 -15.69 52.78
C LYS A 369 -1.26 -14.33 53.39
N SER A 370 -2.29 -13.67 53.88
CA SER A 370 -2.17 -12.42 54.63
C SER A 370 -2.95 -12.52 55.94
N GLY A 371 -2.22 -12.55 57.07
CA GLY A 371 -2.81 -12.94 58.35
C GLY A 371 -3.34 -14.38 58.32
N THR A 372 -4.61 -14.57 58.66
CA THR A 372 -5.32 -15.86 58.61
C THR A 372 -5.96 -16.16 57.26
N THR A 373 -5.88 -15.24 56.30
CA THR A 373 -6.54 -15.35 54.99
C THR A 373 -5.63 -16.00 53.96
N VAL A 374 -6.09 -17.08 53.32
CA VAL A 374 -5.40 -17.78 52.23
C VAL A 374 -5.97 -17.38 50.87
N TYR A 375 -5.11 -17.04 49.93
CA TYR A 375 -5.44 -16.59 48.58
C TYR A 375 -5.62 -17.84 47.69
N ASN A 376 -6.82 -18.43 47.73
CA ASN A 376 -7.14 -19.70 47.07
C ASN A 376 -7.96 -19.55 45.77
N LYS A 377 -7.86 -18.38 45.12
CA LYS A 377 -8.57 -18.07 43.88
C LYS A 377 -7.62 -17.47 42.85
N ILE A 378 -7.75 -17.92 41.61
CA ILE A 378 -7.01 -17.43 40.44
C ILE A 378 -7.96 -16.82 39.41
N ILE A 379 -7.43 -15.97 38.55
CA ILE A 379 -8.11 -15.42 37.37
C ILE A 379 -7.59 -16.15 36.14
N LEU A 380 -8.46 -16.91 35.49
CA LEU A 380 -8.22 -17.62 34.23
C LEU A 380 -8.64 -16.72 33.06
N GLY A 381 -7.68 -16.29 32.24
CA GLY A 381 -7.95 -15.66 30.95
C GLY A 381 -8.08 -16.74 29.89
N LEU A 382 -9.28 -16.87 29.29
CA LEU A 382 -9.61 -17.97 28.38
C LEU A 382 -10.13 -17.41 27.04
N ILE A 383 -9.38 -17.65 25.96
CA ILE A 383 -9.76 -17.23 24.60
C ILE A 383 -10.01 -18.46 23.73
N PRO A 384 -11.24 -18.69 23.23
CA PRO A 384 -11.50 -19.70 22.22
C PRO A 384 -11.01 -19.29 20.82
N THR A 385 -10.73 -20.30 19.98
CA THR A 385 -10.34 -20.13 18.57
C THR A 385 -11.48 -19.61 17.71
N ASP A 386 -12.72 -20.07 17.94
CA ASP A 386 -13.93 -19.48 17.37
C ASP A 386 -14.43 -18.34 18.25
N GLY A 387 -14.68 -17.17 17.66
CA GLY A 387 -15.26 -16.03 18.39
C GLY A 387 -16.69 -16.35 18.88
N GLY A 388 -17.41 -17.19 18.14
CA GLY A 388 -18.75 -17.67 18.49
C GLY A 388 -18.85 -18.56 19.72
N ALA A 389 -17.74 -19.13 20.18
CA ALA A 389 -17.75 -20.08 21.26
C ALA A 389 -17.86 -19.42 22.65
N THR A 390 -18.56 -20.08 23.57
CA THR A 390 -18.61 -19.70 24.99
C THR A 390 -17.69 -20.59 25.83
N VAL A 391 -17.21 -20.08 26.95
CA VAL A 391 -16.35 -20.83 27.89
C VAL A 391 -16.99 -20.80 29.28
N GLU A 392 -17.13 -21.95 29.92
CA GLU A 392 -17.67 -22.09 31.28
C GLU A 392 -16.72 -22.89 32.18
N ILE A 393 -16.65 -22.54 33.47
CA ILE A 393 -15.96 -23.34 34.48
C ILE A 393 -17.00 -24.25 35.13
N LEU A 394 -16.75 -25.57 35.13
CA LEU A 394 -17.73 -26.59 35.52
C LEU A 394 -17.60 -27.07 36.97
N ASP A 395 -16.57 -26.68 37.71
CA ASP A 395 -16.34 -27.19 39.06
C ASP A 395 -17.29 -26.52 40.08
N ASP A 396 -18.38 -27.24 40.37
CA ASP A 396 -19.38 -26.97 41.39
C ASP A 396 -18.80 -26.98 42.82
N ASP A 397 -18.61 -25.79 43.42
CA ASP A 397 -19.05 -25.56 44.79
C ASP A 397 -20.40 -24.81 44.67
N ALA A 398 -21.42 -25.56 44.22
CA ALA A 398 -22.77 -25.08 44.06
C ALA A 398 -23.37 -24.75 45.42
N THR A 399 -23.32 -23.48 45.85
CA THR A 399 -24.38 -22.87 46.68
C THR A 399 -24.30 -21.35 46.87
N ASN A 400 -23.28 -20.61 46.40
CA ASN A 400 -23.28 -19.14 46.53
C ASN A 400 -22.71 -18.34 45.34
N TYR A 401 -22.79 -18.83 44.10
CA TYR A 401 -22.74 -17.90 42.94
C TYR A 401 -24.12 -17.23 42.76
N THR A 402 -24.61 -16.49 43.76
CA THR A 402 -25.94 -15.85 43.69
C THR A 402 -25.95 -14.70 42.67
N ALA A 403 -26.80 -14.87 41.65
CA ALA A 403 -27.27 -13.88 40.66
C ALA A 403 -26.17 -13.20 39.81
N CYS A 404 -25.70 -13.85 38.75
CA CYS A 404 -26.27 -13.84 37.38
C CYS A 404 -25.91 -12.57 36.57
N GLY A 405 -24.93 -12.75 35.66
CA GLY A 405 -24.58 -11.88 34.51
C GLY A 405 -23.42 -10.91 34.75
N ASP A 406 -22.19 -11.04 34.24
CA ASP A 406 -21.45 -12.03 33.45
C ASP A 406 -19.95 -11.69 33.61
N TRP A 407 -19.05 -12.48 33.01
CA TRP A 407 -17.59 -12.34 32.93
C TRP A 407 -17.05 -10.90 32.86
N ILE A 408 -15.83 -10.63 33.36
CA ILE A 408 -15.10 -9.42 32.93
C ILE A 408 -14.26 -9.78 31.71
N GLY A 409 -14.81 -9.51 30.52
CA GLY A 409 -14.13 -9.77 29.26
C GLY A 409 -13.88 -11.25 29.04
N MET A 410 -12.62 -11.64 28.92
CA MET A 410 -12.17 -13.04 28.77
C MET A 410 -11.86 -13.77 30.08
N TYR A 411 -12.12 -13.14 31.23
CA TYR A 411 -11.59 -13.60 32.51
C TYR A 411 -12.62 -14.22 33.44
N HIS A 412 -12.21 -15.34 34.04
CA HIS A 412 -13.02 -16.13 34.97
C HIS A 412 -12.25 -16.35 36.27
N ALA A 413 -12.89 -16.10 37.41
CA ALA A 413 -12.32 -16.48 38.70
C ALA A 413 -12.55 -17.98 38.94
N ALA A 414 -11.53 -18.68 39.41
CA ALA A 414 -11.61 -20.10 39.74
C ALA A 414 -10.99 -20.37 41.11
N LYS A 415 -11.70 -21.16 41.94
CA LYS A 415 -11.19 -21.61 43.23
C LYS A 415 -10.27 -22.81 43.03
N VAL A 416 -9.06 -22.73 43.57
CA VAL A 416 -8.02 -23.76 43.40
C VAL A 416 -7.95 -24.76 44.56
N THR A 417 -8.76 -24.61 45.60
CA THR A 417 -8.78 -25.53 46.76
C THR A 417 -10.10 -26.27 46.92
N ASN A 418 -10.02 -27.47 47.49
CA ASN A 418 -11.14 -28.25 48.02
C ASN A 418 -11.72 -27.59 49.29
N ALA A 419 -12.82 -28.15 49.80
CA ALA A 419 -13.47 -27.68 51.03
C ALA A 419 -12.58 -27.81 52.29
N ASP A 420 -11.67 -28.78 52.31
CA ASP A 420 -10.70 -29.00 53.37
C ASP A 420 -9.45 -28.09 53.29
N GLY A 421 -9.36 -27.25 52.24
CA GLY A 421 -8.24 -26.33 52.00
C GLY A 421 -7.08 -26.90 51.19
N SER A 422 -7.09 -28.20 50.85
CA SER A 422 -6.10 -28.80 49.93
C SER A 422 -6.26 -28.27 48.50
N VAL A 423 -5.19 -28.23 47.69
CA VAL A 423 -5.28 -27.84 46.27
C VAL A 423 -6.04 -28.92 45.48
N LYS A 424 -6.93 -28.51 44.58
CA LYS A 424 -7.69 -29.43 43.70
C LYS A 424 -6.75 -30.08 42.68
N ASP A 425 -7.07 -31.29 42.23
CA ASP A 425 -6.32 -31.94 41.15
C ASP A 425 -6.43 -31.17 39.82
N SER A 426 -7.60 -30.61 39.52
CA SER A 426 -7.85 -29.89 38.27
C SER A 426 -9.06 -28.98 38.35
N ILE A 427 -9.16 -28.04 37.42
CA ILE A 427 -10.36 -27.26 37.12
C ILE A 427 -10.94 -27.72 35.78
N LYS A 428 -12.22 -28.05 35.72
CA LYS A 428 -12.91 -28.36 34.44
C LYS A 428 -13.40 -27.10 33.76
N VAL A 429 -13.08 -26.96 32.47
CA VAL A 429 -13.48 -25.83 31.63
C VAL A 429 -14.18 -26.37 30.38
N ARG A 430 -15.42 -25.98 30.11
CA ARG A 430 -16.10 -26.34 28.87
C ARG A 430 -16.08 -25.20 27.87
N VAL A 431 -15.69 -25.51 26.64
CA VAL A 431 -15.91 -24.65 25.47
C VAL A 431 -17.12 -25.18 24.71
N THR A 432 -18.09 -24.29 24.44
CA THR A 432 -19.25 -24.60 23.59
C THR A 432 -19.15 -23.77 22.31
N ALA A 433 -18.95 -24.43 21.17
CA ALA A 433 -18.87 -23.82 19.85
C ALA A 433 -20.20 -23.17 19.44
N SER A 434 -20.15 -22.39 18.36
CA SER A 434 -21.31 -21.71 17.78
C SER A 434 -22.49 -22.63 17.41
N ASP A 435 -22.21 -23.87 17.01
CA ASP A 435 -23.24 -24.87 16.67
C ASP A 435 -23.77 -25.64 17.90
N GLY A 436 -23.25 -25.34 19.09
CA GLY A 436 -23.56 -26.03 20.33
C GLY A 436 -22.67 -27.25 20.62
N THR A 437 -21.70 -27.58 19.77
CA THR A 437 -20.69 -28.61 20.04
C THR A 437 -19.92 -28.24 21.31
N LYS A 438 -19.69 -29.22 22.19
CA LYS A 438 -19.05 -29.01 23.49
C LYS A 438 -17.76 -29.80 23.59
N LYS A 439 -16.72 -29.19 24.16
CA LYS A 439 -15.49 -29.86 24.56
C LYS A 439 -15.09 -29.43 25.95
N ASP A 440 -14.78 -30.41 26.79
CA ASP A 440 -14.36 -30.19 28.17
C ASP A 440 -12.83 -30.33 28.24
N TYR A 441 -12.20 -29.29 28.76
CA TYR A 441 -10.78 -29.18 29.04
C TYR A 441 -10.54 -29.42 30.52
N LYS A 442 -9.49 -30.18 30.81
CA LYS A 442 -8.97 -30.36 32.16
C LYS A 442 -7.77 -29.44 32.36
N MET A 443 -7.88 -28.53 33.32
CA MET A 443 -6.82 -27.62 33.75
C MET A 443 -6.21 -28.20 35.04
N HIS A 444 -5.24 -29.10 34.91
CA HIS A 444 -4.55 -29.71 36.06
C HIS A 444 -3.85 -28.64 36.89
N LEU A 445 -4.00 -28.71 38.20
CA LEU A 445 -3.32 -27.79 39.12
C LEU A 445 -2.17 -28.55 39.77
N LEU A 446 -0.95 -28.05 39.54
CA LEU A 446 0.26 -28.63 40.07
C LEU A 446 0.84 -27.70 41.13
N GLN A 447 0.72 -28.09 42.41
CA GLN A 447 1.29 -27.33 43.51
C GLN A 447 2.77 -27.65 43.68
N THR A 448 3.64 -26.82 43.12
CA THR A 448 5.09 -27.09 43.05
C THR A 448 5.89 -25.79 42.90
N SER A 449 7.22 -25.89 42.92
CA SER A 449 8.07 -24.72 42.75
C SER A 449 8.20 -24.33 41.27
N SER A 450 7.95 -23.06 40.98
CA SER A 450 8.29 -22.42 39.70
C SER A 450 9.69 -21.79 39.71
N ASP A 451 10.48 -22.05 40.75
CA ASP A 451 11.84 -21.55 40.84
C ASP A 451 12.78 -22.32 39.91
N ALA A 452 13.17 -21.68 38.80
CA ALA A 452 14.16 -22.18 37.86
C ALA A 452 15.54 -21.51 38.07
N SER A 453 15.79 -20.92 39.24
CA SER A 453 17.06 -20.27 39.53
C SER A 453 18.20 -21.27 39.69
N VAL A 454 19.40 -20.81 39.37
CA VAL A 454 20.64 -21.55 39.59
C VAL A 454 21.44 -20.80 40.65
N ASN A 455 21.62 -21.45 41.80
CA ASN A 455 22.31 -20.86 42.94
C ASN A 455 23.83 -20.85 42.74
N LYS A 456 24.36 -21.89 42.09
CA LYS A 456 25.79 -22.05 41.84
C LYS A 456 26.03 -22.99 40.66
N ILE A 457 26.96 -22.64 39.79
CA ILE A 457 27.55 -23.55 38.79
C ILE A 457 29.04 -23.64 39.07
N THR A 458 29.61 -24.84 39.08
CA THR A 458 31.05 -25.09 39.26
C THR A 458 31.56 -25.88 38.06
N PHE A 459 32.73 -25.54 37.53
CA PHE A 459 33.34 -26.23 36.39
C PHE A 459 34.55 -27.05 36.80
N LYS A 460 34.73 -28.20 36.13
CA LYS A 460 35.98 -28.99 36.15
C LYS A 460 36.61 -28.98 34.76
N ASN A 461 37.94 -28.87 34.70
CA ASN A 461 38.71 -28.83 33.45
C ASN A 461 38.29 -27.71 32.50
N ALA A 462 37.84 -26.56 33.02
CA ALA A 462 37.58 -25.36 32.22
C ALA A 462 37.81 -24.10 33.04
N SER A 463 38.26 -23.03 32.38
CA SER A 463 38.25 -21.67 32.95
C SER A 463 37.07 -20.87 32.39
N LEU A 464 36.54 -19.92 33.18
CA LEU A 464 35.34 -19.16 32.85
C LEU A 464 35.62 -17.65 32.82
N LYS A 465 35.07 -17.00 31.80
CA LYS A 465 35.08 -15.54 31.64
C LYS A 465 33.68 -15.02 31.37
N THR A 466 33.43 -13.81 31.81
CA THR A 466 32.28 -13.05 31.29
C THR A 466 32.60 -12.58 29.87
N CYS A 467 31.57 -12.34 29.05
CA CYS A 467 31.78 -11.84 27.68
C CYS A 467 32.49 -10.46 27.60
N ASN A 468 32.62 -9.75 28.72
CA ASN A 468 33.36 -8.49 28.85
C ASN A 468 34.84 -8.70 29.25
N GLY A 469 35.36 -9.93 29.18
CA GLY A 469 36.78 -10.25 29.38
C GLY A 469 37.25 -10.22 30.83
N LYS A 470 36.36 -10.00 31.80
CA LYS A 470 36.69 -10.21 33.22
C LYS A 470 36.70 -11.71 33.50
N GLU A 471 37.87 -12.24 33.83
CA GLU A 471 38.04 -13.57 34.40
C GLU A 471 37.31 -13.63 35.74
N GLU A 472 36.41 -14.62 35.88
CA GLU A 472 35.66 -14.79 37.13
C GLU A 472 36.24 -15.87 38.04
N ALA A 473 37.08 -16.80 37.54
CA ALA A 473 38.18 -17.54 38.21
C ALA A 473 38.45 -18.95 37.62
N GLY A 474 39.41 -19.69 38.22
CA GLY A 474 39.87 -21.05 37.86
C GLY A 474 39.02 -22.19 38.44
N GLU A 475 39.57 -23.41 38.56
CA GLU A 475 38.88 -24.59 39.10
C GLU A 475 38.17 -24.26 40.44
N ASP A 476 36.92 -24.70 40.62
CA ASP A 476 36.04 -24.48 41.79
C ASP A 476 35.30 -23.14 41.95
N THR A 477 35.21 -22.33 40.89
CA THR A 477 34.51 -21.03 40.95
C THR A 477 32.98 -21.16 40.85
N SER A 478 32.25 -20.46 41.73
CA SER A 478 30.79 -20.31 41.69
C SER A 478 30.36 -18.90 41.29
N PHE A 479 29.42 -18.76 40.35
CA PHE A 479 28.80 -17.48 40.01
C PHE A 479 27.29 -17.47 40.30
N THR A 480 26.73 -16.28 40.51
CA THR A 480 25.30 -16.07 40.84
C THR A 480 24.43 -16.03 39.59
N SER A 481 23.14 -16.34 39.74
CA SER A 481 22.11 -16.44 38.68
C SER A 481 21.88 -15.20 37.82
N ASP A 482 22.47 -14.06 38.16
CA ASP A 482 22.14 -12.76 37.56
C ASP A 482 22.70 -12.62 36.13
N LYS A 483 23.78 -13.36 35.82
CA LYS A 483 24.40 -13.40 34.49
C LYS A 483 24.07 -14.72 33.79
N LYS A 484 23.64 -14.63 32.53
CA LYS A 484 23.15 -15.77 31.74
C LYS A 484 24.10 -16.22 30.64
N ILE A 485 25.18 -15.49 30.37
CA ILE A 485 26.08 -15.75 29.23
C ILE A 485 27.52 -15.69 29.70
N TYR A 486 28.28 -16.72 29.36
CA TYR A 486 29.69 -16.89 29.71
C TYR A 486 30.50 -17.42 28.53
N GLN A 487 31.79 -17.14 28.54
CA GLN A 487 32.78 -17.81 27.72
C GLN A 487 33.55 -18.82 28.57
N TYR A 488 33.83 -20.00 28.03
CA TYR A 488 34.63 -21.02 28.71
C TYR A 488 35.75 -21.54 27.83
N ILE A 489 36.91 -21.79 28.43
CA ILE A 489 38.07 -22.38 27.76
C ILE A 489 38.25 -23.80 28.31
N PRO A 490 38.07 -24.85 27.47
CA PRO A 490 38.23 -26.23 27.89
C PRO A 490 39.70 -26.62 28.06
N SER A 491 40.04 -27.37 29.11
CA SER A 491 41.36 -27.96 29.36
C SER A 491 41.32 -29.50 29.42
N GLY A 492 40.30 -30.11 28.81
CA GLY A 492 40.07 -31.56 28.79
C GLY A 492 38.59 -31.92 28.69
N ASN A 493 38.20 -33.02 29.34
CA ASN A 493 36.79 -33.39 29.49
C ASN A 493 36.10 -32.46 30.48
N VAL A 494 35.34 -31.50 29.97
CA VAL A 494 34.65 -30.49 30.77
C VAL A 494 33.39 -31.07 31.40
N SER A 495 33.20 -30.81 32.69
CA SER A 495 31.95 -31.10 33.38
C SER A 495 31.53 -29.95 34.29
N MET A 496 30.23 -29.86 34.53
CA MET A 496 29.59 -28.79 35.31
C MET A 496 28.84 -29.40 36.50
N ASN A 497 29.06 -28.92 37.72
CA ASN A 497 28.16 -29.16 38.83
C ASN A 497 27.17 -27.99 38.92
N ILE A 498 25.88 -28.25 38.81
CA ILE A 498 24.82 -27.23 38.83
C ILE A 498 23.99 -27.41 40.08
N VAL A 499 24.09 -26.45 41.00
CA VAL A 499 23.25 -26.33 42.20
C VAL A 499 22.07 -25.43 41.87
N SER A 500 20.90 -26.02 41.77
CA SER A 500 19.65 -25.35 41.41
C SER A 500 18.57 -25.63 42.45
N ALA A 501 17.41 -24.98 42.33
CA ALA A 501 16.28 -25.23 43.22
C ALA A 501 15.86 -26.71 43.24
N GLU A 502 15.31 -27.17 44.36
CA GLU A 502 14.87 -28.55 44.53
C GLU A 502 13.84 -28.96 43.47
N GLY A 503 13.96 -30.18 42.95
CA GLY A 503 13.03 -30.74 41.96
C GLY A 503 13.22 -30.23 40.52
N THR A 504 14.23 -29.38 40.27
CA THR A 504 14.57 -28.92 38.92
C THR A 504 15.09 -30.05 38.03
N LYS A 505 14.91 -29.88 36.72
CA LYS A 505 15.48 -30.73 35.67
C LYS A 505 16.44 -29.91 34.82
N VAL A 506 17.61 -30.47 34.55
CA VAL A 506 18.66 -29.82 33.76
C VAL A 506 18.69 -30.44 32.36
N TYR A 507 18.66 -29.57 31.35
CA TYR A 507 18.85 -29.92 29.95
C TYR A 507 20.12 -29.26 29.43
N VAL A 508 20.94 -30.01 28.73
CA VAL A 508 22.13 -29.50 28.02
C VAL A 508 21.91 -29.72 26.53
N ASN A 509 21.90 -28.64 25.75
CA ASN A 509 21.60 -28.67 24.30
C ASN A 509 20.29 -29.41 24.01
N ASP A 510 19.24 -29.06 24.78
CA ASP A 510 17.90 -29.64 24.77
C ASP A 510 17.78 -31.14 25.09
N LYS A 511 18.88 -31.80 25.48
CA LYS A 511 18.86 -33.18 25.99
C LYS A 511 18.72 -33.15 27.51
N LEU A 512 17.72 -33.86 28.03
CA LEU A 512 17.61 -34.10 29.47
C LEU A 512 18.83 -34.89 29.93
N VAL A 513 19.55 -34.37 30.92
CA VAL A 513 20.75 -35.01 31.45
C VAL A 513 20.60 -35.30 32.94
N THR A 514 21.15 -36.43 33.38
CA THR A 514 21.31 -36.77 34.79
C THR A 514 22.76 -36.55 35.19
N PRO A 515 23.02 -35.98 36.39
CA PRO A 515 24.40 -35.84 36.85
C PRO A 515 25.01 -37.22 37.15
N ASP A 516 26.33 -37.31 37.11
CA ASP A 516 27.08 -38.47 37.60
C ASP A 516 26.96 -38.64 39.12
N ALA A 517 27.61 -39.68 39.67
CA ALA A 517 27.57 -39.97 41.11
C ALA A 517 28.14 -38.83 41.97
N GLU A 518 29.00 -38.00 41.38
CA GLU A 518 29.62 -36.82 41.96
C GLU A 518 28.85 -35.52 41.66
N GLY A 519 27.65 -35.60 41.07
CA GLY A 519 26.78 -34.45 40.81
C GLY A 519 27.14 -33.63 39.56
N ASN A 520 27.97 -34.13 38.64
CA ASN A 520 28.46 -33.38 37.48
C ASN A 520 27.74 -33.77 36.18
N TYR A 521 27.50 -32.78 35.35
CA TYR A 521 26.94 -32.88 34.00
C TYR A 521 28.07 -32.74 32.97
N SER A 522 28.19 -33.69 32.05
CA SER A 522 29.16 -33.60 30.96
C SER A 522 28.80 -32.49 29.98
N MET A 523 29.80 -31.76 29.47
CA MET A 523 29.64 -30.79 28.38
C MET A 523 30.18 -31.33 27.07
N ASP A 524 29.52 -30.98 25.98
CA ASP A 524 30.05 -31.22 24.65
C ASP A 524 31.04 -30.11 24.27
N THR A 525 32.34 -30.43 24.30
CA THR A 525 33.39 -29.48 23.93
C THR A 525 33.57 -29.33 22.43
N THR A 526 32.82 -30.08 21.61
CA THR A 526 32.81 -29.93 20.15
C THR A 526 31.83 -28.84 19.69
N GLU A 527 30.81 -28.56 20.50
CA GLU A 527 29.81 -27.52 20.23
C GLU A 527 30.40 -26.11 20.38
N MET A 528 29.97 -25.18 19.51
CA MET A 528 30.38 -23.76 19.59
C MET A 528 29.78 -23.05 20.81
N VAL A 529 28.60 -23.51 21.24
CA VAL A 529 27.89 -23.01 22.41
C VAL A 529 27.11 -24.15 23.05
N ASN A 530 27.22 -24.26 24.37
CA ASN A 530 26.38 -25.15 25.16
C ASN A 530 25.26 -24.34 25.82
N ILE A 531 24.01 -24.74 25.60
CA ILE A 531 22.83 -24.11 26.20
C ILE A 531 22.34 -24.99 27.33
N VAL A 532 22.48 -24.49 28.56
CA VAL A 532 21.97 -25.14 29.77
C VAL A 532 20.61 -24.55 30.10
N LYS A 533 19.56 -25.36 29.97
CA LYS A 533 18.19 -25.00 30.33
C LYS A 533 17.81 -25.70 31.62
N VAL A 534 17.60 -24.92 32.68
CA VAL A 534 17.11 -25.42 33.97
C VAL A 534 15.61 -25.20 34.01
N VAL A 535 14.86 -26.29 34.10
CA VAL A 535 13.40 -26.30 34.19
C VAL A 535 13.03 -26.52 35.66
N ALA A 536 12.16 -25.69 36.20
CA ALA A 536 11.69 -25.79 37.58
C ALA A 536 10.91 -27.11 37.82
N ALA A 537 10.63 -27.39 39.08
CA ALA A 537 9.85 -28.57 39.49
C ALA A 537 8.42 -28.57 38.89
N ASP A 538 7.93 -27.42 38.45
CA ASP A 538 6.69 -27.31 37.67
C ASP A 538 6.74 -27.92 36.27
N GLY A 539 7.93 -28.13 35.69
CA GLY A 539 8.07 -28.61 34.32
C GLY A 539 7.69 -27.57 33.25
N ILE A 540 7.45 -26.31 33.63
CA ILE A 540 6.98 -25.21 32.77
C ILE A 540 7.99 -24.06 32.79
N THR A 541 8.29 -23.52 33.98
CA THR A 541 9.20 -22.38 34.17
C THR A 541 10.62 -22.82 33.90
N ASN A 542 11.38 -22.01 33.15
CA ASN A 542 12.77 -22.33 32.86
C ASN A 542 13.65 -21.10 32.70
N ASN A 543 14.94 -21.28 32.97
CA ASN A 543 16.01 -20.33 32.66
C ASN A 543 17.03 -20.98 31.73
N LYS A 544 17.53 -20.20 30.76
CA LYS A 544 18.61 -20.60 29.86
C LYS A 544 19.91 -19.87 30.24
N TYR A 545 21.00 -20.62 30.26
CA TYR A 545 22.37 -20.15 30.44
C TYR A 545 23.20 -20.59 29.24
N TYR A 546 24.03 -19.70 28.73
CA TYR A 546 24.78 -19.88 27.49
C TYR A 546 26.28 -19.93 27.81
N PHE A 547 26.94 -21.02 27.42
CA PHE A 547 28.37 -21.22 27.59
C PHE A 547 29.03 -21.29 26.22
N ILE A 548 29.65 -20.18 25.82
CA ILE A 548 30.29 -20.00 24.52
C ILE A 548 31.71 -20.52 24.61
N LYS A 549 32.10 -21.40 23.69
CA LYS A 549 33.46 -21.95 23.68
C LYS A 549 34.47 -20.90 23.21
N GLU A 550 35.56 -20.73 23.95
CA GLU A 550 36.78 -20.05 23.54
C GLU A 550 37.89 -21.11 23.44
N ASN A 551 38.61 -21.14 22.32
CA ASN A 551 39.75 -22.04 22.14
C ASN A 551 40.98 -21.50 22.89
N GLU A 552 41.99 -22.34 23.10
CA GLU A 552 43.23 -21.95 23.80
C GLU A 552 43.98 -20.80 23.12
N ASP A 553 43.80 -20.62 21.81
CA ASP A 553 44.39 -19.53 21.02
C ASP A 553 43.58 -18.20 21.13
N GLY A 554 42.53 -18.17 21.95
CA GLY A 554 41.64 -17.03 22.14
C GLY A 554 40.56 -16.88 21.06
N THR A 555 40.50 -17.79 20.08
CA THR A 555 39.44 -17.74 19.06
C THR A 555 38.10 -18.21 19.64
N VAL A 556 37.00 -17.57 19.23
CA VAL A 556 35.64 -17.91 19.66
C VAL A 556 34.87 -18.45 18.46
N PRO A 557 34.76 -19.79 18.26
CA PRO A 557 34.16 -20.39 17.07
C PRO A 557 32.75 -19.89 16.72
N LEU A 558 31.94 -19.56 17.74
CA LEU A 558 30.60 -19.02 17.57
C LEU A 558 30.58 -17.68 16.82
N PHE A 559 31.64 -16.88 16.90
CA PHE A 559 31.76 -15.59 16.21
C PHE A 559 32.83 -15.60 15.11
N ALA A 560 33.42 -16.78 14.85
CA ALA A 560 34.35 -16.97 13.76
C ALA A 560 33.60 -16.96 12.42
N LYS A 561 34.29 -16.48 11.38
CA LYS A 561 33.76 -16.44 10.02
C LYS A 561 33.78 -17.85 9.43
N SER A 562 32.68 -18.29 8.82
CA SER A 562 32.69 -19.50 7.99
C SER A 562 33.10 -19.14 6.56
N GLU A 563 34.39 -19.30 6.24
CA GLU A 563 34.91 -19.09 4.88
C GLU A 563 34.25 -20.02 3.86
N THR A 564 33.87 -21.22 4.30
CA THR A 564 33.15 -22.21 3.48
C THR A 564 31.77 -21.67 3.08
N GLU A 565 30.98 -21.20 4.03
CA GLU A 565 29.63 -20.68 3.75
C GLU A 565 29.66 -19.36 2.96
N ILE A 566 30.61 -18.47 3.27
CA ILE A 566 30.83 -17.24 2.49
C ILE A 566 31.18 -17.58 1.04
N SER A 567 31.99 -18.61 0.81
CA SER A 567 32.35 -19.06 -0.54
C SER A 567 31.14 -19.61 -1.31
N LYS A 568 30.26 -20.37 -0.66
CA LYS A 568 28.99 -20.82 -1.24
C LYS A 568 28.11 -19.63 -1.62
N ALA A 569 27.94 -18.65 -0.73
CA ALA A 569 27.15 -17.46 -1.03
C ALA A 569 27.70 -16.67 -2.23
N LYS A 570 29.03 -16.50 -2.31
CA LYS A 570 29.70 -15.88 -3.49
C LYS A 570 29.44 -16.67 -4.77
N GLU A 571 29.57 -17.99 -4.74
CA GLU A 571 29.28 -18.86 -5.90
C GLU A 571 27.84 -18.66 -6.40
N MET A 572 26.87 -18.65 -5.49
CA MET A 572 25.45 -18.45 -5.82
C MET A 572 25.21 -17.07 -6.43
N LEU A 573 25.87 -16.03 -5.92
CA LEU A 573 25.76 -14.66 -6.41
C LEU A 573 26.38 -14.43 -7.80
N THR A 574 27.18 -15.35 -8.34
CA THR A 574 27.68 -15.24 -9.74
C THR A 574 26.53 -15.11 -10.75
N ALA A 575 25.38 -15.75 -10.48
CA ALA A 575 24.19 -15.64 -11.32
C ALA A 575 23.61 -14.21 -11.36
N TRP A 576 23.77 -13.46 -10.27
CA TRP A 576 23.31 -12.08 -10.14
C TRP A 576 24.39 -11.08 -10.61
N ASN A 577 25.63 -11.26 -10.18
CA ASN A 577 26.71 -10.31 -10.43
C ASN A 577 27.27 -10.44 -11.84
N ASP A 578 27.43 -11.66 -12.37
CA ASP A 578 28.24 -11.89 -13.57
C ASP A 578 27.37 -12.23 -14.78
N LYS A 579 26.30 -13.01 -14.59
CA LYS A 579 25.46 -13.50 -15.69
C LYS A 579 24.37 -12.52 -16.15
N ARG A 580 24.14 -11.41 -15.44
CA ARG A 580 23.21 -10.35 -15.89
C ARG A 580 23.82 -9.52 -17.02
N THR A 581 23.00 -9.20 -18.02
CA THR A 581 23.38 -8.25 -19.09
C THR A 581 23.58 -6.84 -18.54
N VAL A 582 24.25 -5.97 -19.31
CA VAL A 582 24.42 -4.55 -18.94
C VAL A 582 23.05 -3.87 -18.72
N ASP A 583 22.08 -4.13 -19.61
CA ASP A 583 20.73 -3.59 -19.50
C ASP A 583 20.01 -4.07 -18.22
N GLU A 584 20.16 -5.36 -17.88
CA GLU A 584 19.62 -5.92 -16.64
C GLU A 584 20.26 -5.28 -15.39
N LYS A 585 21.58 -5.02 -15.42
CA LYS A 585 22.30 -4.35 -14.31
C LYS A 585 21.91 -2.88 -14.15
N LYS A 586 21.64 -2.17 -15.25
CA LYS A 586 21.28 -0.74 -15.22
C LYS A 586 19.77 -0.47 -15.09
N ASN A 587 18.93 -1.50 -15.13
CA ASN A 587 17.49 -1.40 -14.91
C ASN A 587 17.11 -1.66 -13.45
N LEU A 588 17.17 -0.63 -12.61
CA LEU A 588 16.77 -0.67 -11.20
C LEU A 588 15.34 -0.16 -10.97
N VAL A 589 14.52 -0.10 -12.02
CA VAL A 589 13.11 0.36 -11.94
C VAL A 589 12.14 -0.82 -11.77
N HIS A 590 12.52 -2.00 -12.28
CA HIS A 590 11.62 -3.15 -12.49
C HIS A 590 10.86 -3.59 -11.24
N ARG A 591 11.53 -3.64 -10.07
CA ARG A 591 10.93 -4.06 -8.78
C ARG A 591 10.83 -2.94 -7.75
N GLY A 592 10.79 -1.68 -8.21
CA GLY A 592 10.79 -0.54 -7.31
C GLY A 592 12.09 -0.45 -6.49
N TYR A 593 11.98 0.02 -5.25
CA TYR A 593 13.11 0.18 -4.31
C TYR A 593 13.95 -1.09 -4.09
N TRP A 594 13.38 -2.27 -4.32
CA TRP A 594 14.08 -3.54 -4.09
C TRP A 594 15.33 -3.72 -4.96
N GLU A 595 15.36 -3.18 -6.17
CA GLU A 595 16.52 -3.31 -7.05
C GLU A 595 17.74 -2.57 -6.50
N VAL A 596 17.52 -1.42 -5.84
CA VAL A 596 18.58 -0.67 -5.14
C VAL A 596 19.10 -1.47 -3.96
N TYR A 597 18.21 -2.06 -3.15
CA TYR A 597 18.63 -2.85 -1.99
C TYR A 597 19.43 -4.09 -2.38
N MET A 598 18.95 -4.83 -3.38
CA MET A 598 19.66 -6.00 -3.91
C MET A 598 21.04 -5.60 -4.42
N SER A 599 21.12 -4.50 -5.18
CA SER A 599 22.38 -4.01 -5.73
C SER A 599 23.35 -3.54 -4.64
N ARG A 600 22.89 -2.84 -3.61
CA ARG A 600 23.74 -2.41 -2.48
C ARG A 600 24.17 -3.58 -1.60
N ALA A 601 23.28 -4.52 -1.30
CA ALA A 601 23.62 -5.73 -0.54
C ALA A 601 24.69 -6.57 -1.25
N THR A 602 24.71 -6.59 -2.58
CA THR A 602 25.71 -7.36 -3.35
C THR A 602 26.89 -6.51 -3.85
N ASN A 603 27.02 -5.25 -3.44
CA ASN A 603 28.03 -4.30 -3.93
C ASN A 603 28.07 -4.17 -5.47
N SER A 604 26.91 -4.26 -6.14
CA SER A 604 26.80 -4.07 -7.59
C SER A 604 26.97 -2.60 -7.99
N ASP A 605 27.65 -2.35 -9.11
CA ASP A 605 27.84 -0.99 -9.64
C ASP A 605 26.55 -0.41 -10.23
N MET A 606 26.04 0.63 -9.58
CA MET A 606 24.83 1.34 -10.00
C MET A 606 25.12 2.60 -10.84
N ARG A 607 26.38 2.98 -11.11
CA ARG A 607 26.69 4.23 -11.82
C ARG A 607 25.93 4.36 -13.14
N GLY A 608 25.23 5.47 -13.37
CA GLY A 608 24.43 5.70 -14.56
C GLY A 608 23.18 4.81 -14.70
N ALA A 609 22.80 4.04 -13.67
CA ALA A 609 21.60 3.21 -13.71
C ALA A 609 20.33 4.06 -13.70
N THR A 610 19.23 3.47 -14.17
CA THR A 610 17.90 4.05 -14.02
C THR A 610 17.23 3.44 -12.80
N VAL A 611 16.83 4.29 -11.86
CA VAL A 611 16.30 3.94 -10.54
C VAL A 611 14.81 4.28 -10.48
N TYR A 612 14.07 3.55 -9.64
CA TYR A 612 12.64 3.76 -9.47
C TYR A 612 12.34 5.16 -8.90
N ASP A 613 11.56 5.97 -9.62
CA ASP A 613 11.17 7.27 -9.08
C ASP A 613 10.10 7.14 -7.98
N ILE A 614 10.54 7.21 -6.73
CA ILE A 614 9.69 7.15 -5.53
C ILE A 614 8.62 8.25 -5.48
N SER A 615 8.75 9.34 -6.23
CA SER A 615 7.70 10.38 -6.30
C SER A 615 6.41 9.86 -6.95
N THR A 616 6.49 8.73 -7.65
CA THR A 616 5.35 8.02 -8.23
C THR A 616 4.73 6.97 -7.29
N HIS A 617 5.34 6.74 -6.13
CA HIS A 617 4.92 5.74 -5.16
C HIS A 617 3.63 6.14 -4.42
N SER A 618 2.88 5.15 -3.93
CA SER A 618 1.68 5.36 -3.14
C SER A 618 1.99 5.13 -1.66
N PHE A 619 1.84 6.16 -0.84
CA PHE A 619 2.13 6.09 0.59
C PHE A 619 0.87 5.79 1.39
N THR A 620 0.80 4.59 1.98
CA THR A 620 -0.37 4.08 2.71
C THR A 620 -0.07 3.66 4.15
N GLN A 621 1.17 3.28 4.46
CA GLN A 621 1.61 2.86 5.80
C GLN A 621 3.09 3.18 6.05
N GLY A 622 3.55 3.07 7.29
CA GLY A 622 4.94 3.36 7.68
C GLY A 622 5.99 2.58 6.87
N THR A 623 5.67 1.35 6.44
CA THR A 623 6.55 0.56 5.55
C THR A 623 6.86 1.27 4.22
N ASP A 624 5.87 1.93 3.59
CA ASP A 624 6.07 2.59 2.29
C ASP A 624 7.07 3.75 2.43
N TRP A 625 6.92 4.53 3.51
CA TRP A 625 7.81 5.64 3.83
C TRP A 625 9.21 5.15 4.19
N GLY A 626 9.30 4.15 5.09
CA GLY A 626 10.57 3.59 5.53
C GLY A 626 11.37 3.01 4.36
N ALA A 627 10.70 2.28 3.46
CA ALA A 627 11.34 1.77 2.24
C ALA A 627 11.79 2.92 1.32
N CYS A 628 10.94 3.89 0.98
CA CYS A 628 11.38 4.97 0.10
C CYS A 628 12.53 5.79 0.70
N ILE A 629 12.57 5.99 2.02
CA ILE A 629 13.71 6.63 2.70
C ILE A 629 14.99 5.80 2.51
N LEU A 630 14.93 4.48 2.73
CA LEU A 630 16.08 3.61 2.52
C LEU A 630 16.56 3.63 1.07
N GLU A 631 15.67 3.66 0.08
CA GLU A 631 16.06 3.81 -1.34
C GLU A 631 16.82 5.12 -1.57
N LEU A 632 16.32 6.25 -1.07
CA LEU A 632 16.98 7.54 -1.20
C LEU A 632 18.36 7.53 -0.54
N VAL A 633 18.45 7.07 0.70
CA VAL A 633 19.71 7.00 1.44
C VAL A 633 20.71 6.12 0.70
N MET A 634 20.28 4.94 0.24
CA MET A 634 21.12 4.01 -0.50
C MET A 634 21.49 4.52 -1.90
N ALA A 635 20.74 5.45 -2.47
CA ALA A 635 21.06 6.10 -3.74
C ALA A 635 21.88 7.38 -3.56
N GLY A 636 22.19 7.80 -2.32
CA GLY A 636 22.90 9.04 -2.03
C GLY A 636 22.04 10.31 -2.11
N GLU A 637 20.72 10.17 -2.12
CA GLU A 637 19.77 11.27 -2.15
C GLU A 637 19.36 11.74 -0.75
N ASN A 638 18.92 13.00 -0.63
CA ASN A 638 18.51 13.57 0.65
C ASN A 638 17.04 13.23 1.00
N PRO A 639 16.76 12.36 2.00
CA PRO A 639 15.39 12.02 2.39
C PRO A 639 14.64 13.14 3.11
N TYR A 640 15.33 14.16 3.63
CA TYR A 640 14.72 15.34 4.26
C TYR A 640 14.26 16.38 3.22
N ASN A 641 14.79 16.32 1.99
CA ASN A 641 14.39 17.17 0.90
C ASN A 641 14.69 16.54 -0.47
N TYR A 642 13.84 15.59 -0.88
CA TYR A 642 13.88 15.02 -2.21
C TYR A 642 12.78 15.65 -3.06
N LYS A 643 13.17 16.39 -4.11
CA LYS A 643 12.26 17.13 -5.01
C LYS A 643 11.23 18.02 -4.26
N GLY A 644 11.65 18.63 -3.14
CA GLY A 644 10.79 19.50 -2.33
C GLY A 644 9.87 18.76 -1.34
N VAL A 645 10.07 17.46 -1.13
CA VAL A 645 9.30 16.63 -0.18
C VAL A 645 10.24 16.10 0.90
N ASN A 646 9.82 16.25 2.16
CA ASN A 646 10.48 15.65 3.31
C ASN A 646 9.84 14.30 3.62
N TYR A 647 10.53 13.21 3.29
CA TYR A 647 10.03 11.84 3.47
C TYR A 647 10.15 11.37 4.92
N VAL A 648 11.17 11.85 5.65
CA VAL A 648 11.35 11.56 7.08
C VAL A 648 10.17 12.10 7.90
N GLU A 649 9.74 13.33 7.62
CA GLU A 649 8.55 13.94 8.23
C GLU A 649 7.27 13.20 7.82
N GLY A 650 7.22 12.63 6.62
CA GLY A 650 6.15 11.74 6.18
C GLY A 650 6.04 10.48 7.03
N LEU A 651 7.17 9.82 7.32
CA LEU A 651 7.24 8.66 8.21
C LEU A 651 6.86 9.03 9.65
N LYS A 652 7.35 10.15 10.18
CA LYS A 652 7.00 10.62 11.54
C LYS A 652 5.51 10.82 11.73
N LYS A 653 4.79 11.24 10.69
CA LYS A 653 3.32 11.39 10.70
C LYS A 653 2.55 10.07 10.72
N CYS A 654 3.21 8.94 10.46
CA CYS A 654 2.60 7.62 10.60
C CYS A 654 2.50 7.19 12.08
N LYS A 655 3.19 7.87 13.00
CA LYS A 655 3.18 7.53 14.41
C LYS A 655 1.79 7.71 15.03
N ASP A 656 1.29 6.65 15.66
CA ASP A 656 0.06 6.66 16.42
C ASP A 656 0.28 7.08 17.89
N ALA A 657 -0.80 7.08 18.68
CA ALA A 657 -0.73 7.47 20.10
C ALA A 657 0.08 6.50 20.97
N ASN A 658 0.31 5.28 20.52
CA ASN A 658 1.05 4.24 21.22
C ASN A 658 2.53 4.19 20.82
N GLY A 659 2.97 5.10 19.93
CA GLY A 659 4.33 5.15 19.43
C GLY A 659 4.62 4.16 18.30
N ASN A 660 3.59 3.55 17.70
CA ASN A 660 3.72 2.64 16.56
C ASN A 660 3.56 3.38 15.23
N TYR A 661 4.19 2.89 14.17
CA TYR A 661 4.24 3.50 12.84
C TYR A 661 3.33 2.82 11.81
N GLY A 662 2.51 1.86 12.27
CA GLY A 662 1.59 1.11 11.45
C GLY A 662 1.64 -0.40 11.74
N PRO A 663 0.83 -1.19 11.05
CA PRO A 663 0.75 -2.63 11.28
C PRO A 663 1.96 -3.39 10.73
N PHE A 664 2.04 -4.68 11.04
CA PHE A 664 3.03 -5.63 10.52
C PHE A 664 4.48 -5.17 10.78
N ALA A 665 5.32 -5.14 9.74
CA ALA A 665 6.71 -4.74 9.84
C ALA A 665 6.91 -3.21 9.90
N SER A 666 5.87 -2.38 9.98
CA SER A 666 6.00 -0.91 9.90
C SER A 666 6.97 -0.33 10.94
N ASN A 667 6.94 -0.84 12.19
CA ASN A 667 7.87 -0.41 13.23
C ASN A 667 9.31 -0.78 12.90
N CYS A 668 9.54 -1.99 12.39
CA CYS A 668 10.87 -2.42 11.96
C CYS A 668 11.41 -1.56 10.81
N TRP A 669 10.59 -1.29 9.79
CA TRP A 669 10.97 -0.44 8.66
C TRP A 669 11.19 1.01 9.08
N ALA A 670 10.40 1.51 10.04
CA ALA A 670 10.61 2.84 10.62
C ALA A 670 11.96 2.91 11.36
N LEU A 671 12.28 1.92 12.19
CA LEU A 671 13.55 1.86 12.91
C LEU A 671 14.75 1.84 11.94
N MET A 672 14.71 0.97 10.91
CA MET A 672 15.78 0.91 9.90
C MET A 672 15.92 2.23 9.13
N ALA A 673 14.80 2.88 8.76
CA ALA A 673 14.83 4.14 8.04
C ALA A 673 15.36 5.30 8.89
N PHE A 674 14.94 5.42 10.15
CA PHE A 674 15.44 6.46 11.06
C PHE A 674 16.93 6.32 11.34
N LYS A 675 17.40 5.08 11.53
CA LYS A 675 18.84 4.77 11.62
C LYS A 675 19.58 5.18 10.36
N ALA A 676 19.05 4.85 9.19
CA ALA A 676 19.68 5.17 7.91
C ALA A 676 19.68 6.67 7.59
N CYS A 677 18.67 7.42 8.04
CA CYS A 677 18.62 8.86 7.84
C CYS A 677 19.15 9.69 9.02
N GLY A 678 19.68 9.07 10.07
CA GLY A 678 20.24 9.76 11.24
C GLY A 678 19.21 10.51 12.08
N GLU A 679 17.95 10.09 12.07
CA GLU A 679 16.88 10.63 12.91
C GLU A 679 16.95 9.99 14.31
N PRO A 680 16.62 10.72 15.41
CA PRO A 680 16.55 10.14 16.74
C PRO A 680 15.55 8.98 16.85
N ILE A 681 15.92 7.94 17.61
CA ILE A 681 15.10 6.74 17.83
C ILE A 681 14.38 6.87 19.17
N GLU A 682 13.06 6.67 19.17
CA GLU A 682 12.25 6.69 20.39
C GLU A 682 12.29 5.32 21.10
N ASP A 683 12.40 5.31 22.43
CA ASP A 683 12.44 4.08 23.24
C ASP A 683 11.22 3.17 23.00
N SER A 684 10.04 3.75 22.78
CA SER A 684 8.82 3.00 22.49
C SER A 684 8.91 2.22 21.17
N LEU A 685 9.55 2.82 20.16
CA LEU A 685 9.77 2.15 18.87
C LEU A 685 10.75 1.00 19.03
N LEU A 686 11.89 1.25 19.69
CA LEU A 686 12.91 0.22 19.93
C LEU A 686 12.32 -0.95 20.73
N LYS A 687 11.58 -0.66 21.81
CA LYS A 687 10.92 -1.68 22.64
C LYS A 687 9.93 -2.53 21.83
N SER A 688 9.14 -1.92 20.96
CA SER A 688 8.19 -2.64 20.11
C SER A 688 8.90 -3.58 19.12
N VAL A 689 9.94 -3.09 18.43
CA VAL A 689 10.70 -3.92 17.49
C VAL A 689 11.44 -5.05 18.22
N LEU A 690 11.99 -4.77 19.40
CA LEU A 690 12.65 -5.76 20.25
C LEU A 690 11.69 -6.87 20.72
N GLN A 691 10.47 -6.52 21.08
CA GLN A 691 9.44 -7.51 21.43
C GLN A 691 9.15 -8.43 20.24
N SER A 692 9.05 -7.87 19.02
CA SER A 692 8.87 -8.66 17.80
C SER A 692 10.08 -9.52 17.43
N ALA A 693 11.30 -9.08 17.73
CA ALA A 693 12.51 -9.88 17.55
C ALA A 693 12.54 -11.11 18.48
N LYS A 694 12.00 -10.98 19.71
CA LYS A 694 11.91 -12.05 20.72
C LYS A 694 10.77 -13.05 20.48
N ALA A 695 9.76 -12.70 19.68
CA ALA A 695 8.53 -13.50 19.55
C ALA A 695 8.69 -14.64 18.52
N ASN A 696 8.73 -15.90 19.00
CA ASN A 696 8.75 -17.09 18.15
C ASN A 696 7.43 -17.33 17.38
N SER A 697 6.32 -16.69 17.78
CA SER A 697 5.01 -16.77 17.13
C SER A 697 4.78 -15.71 16.04
N GLN A 698 5.69 -14.74 15.90
CA GLN A 698 5.54 -13.69 14.91
C GLN A 698 5.82 -14.24 13.51
N GLY A 699 5.08 -13.77 12.51
CA GLY A 699 5.29 -14.17 11.12
C GLY A 699 6.79 -14.14 10.75
N ASP A 700 7.30 -15.27 10.27
CA ASP A 700 8.73 -15.58 10.20
C ASP A 700 9.57 -14.46 9.55
N ASP A 701 9.06 -13.81 8.50
CA ASP A 701 9.74 -12.68 7.83
C ASP A 701 9.94 -11.46 8.74
N ILE A 702 8.91 -11.14 9.54
CA ILE A 702 8.89 -9.94 10.39
C ILE A 702 9.89 -10.11 11.53
N ARG A 703 9.92 -11.29 12.17
CA ARG A 703 10.88 -11.57 13.22
C ARG A 703 12.32 -11.39 12.70
N ALA A 704 12.61 -11.94 11.52
CA ALA A 704 13.93 -11.84 10.90
C ALA A 704 14.34 -10.37 10.62
N TRP A 705 13.44 -9.56 10.05
CA TRP A 705 13.72 -8.13 9.88
C TRP A 705 13.91 -7.40 11.21
N CYS A 706 13.08 -7.68 12.22
CA CYS A 706 13.20 -7.08 13.55
C CYS A 706 14.54 -7.43 14.21
N VAL A 707 15.00 -8.67 14.11
CA VAL A 707 16.32 -9.10 14.60
C VAL A 707 17.44 -8.31 13.91
N SER A 708 17.37 -8.16 12.59
CA SER A 708 18.34 -7.34 11.85
C SER A 708 18.32 -5.87 12.31
N ALA A 709 17.13 -5.31 12.51
CA ALA A 709 16.96 -3.91 12.87
C ALA A 709 17.47 -3.54 14.28
N VAL A 710 17.39 -4.46 15.25
CA VAL A 710 17.81 -4.23 16.65
C VAL A 710 19.23 -4.71 16.97
N SER A 711 19.89 -5.41 16.05
CA SER A 711 21.18 -6.08 16.28
C SER A 711 22.30 -5.18 16.83
N ASP A 712 22.25 -3.89 16.51
CA ASP A 712 23.20 -2.86 16.89
C ASP A 712 22.57 -1.74 17.76
N GLU A 713 21.40 -2.00 18.35
CA GLU A 713 20.69 -1.06 19.25
C GLU A 713 20.56 -1.56 20.70
N ILE A 714 20.83 -2.84 20.97
CA ILE A 714 20.67 -3.42 22.31
C ILE A 714 21.97 -4.07 22.79
N PRO A 715 22.17 -4.21 24.12
CA PRO A 715 23.36 -4.86 24.65
C PRO A 715 23.52 -6.29 24.13
N PHE A 716 24.77 -6.70 23.93
CA PHE A 716 25.11 -8.03 23.40
C PHE A 716 24.48 -9.16 24.24
N GLU A 717 24.47 -9.02 25.57
CA GLU A 717 23.93 -10.01 26.48
C GLU A 717 22.40 -10.18 26.35
N GLU A 718 21.71 -9.15 25.88
CA GLU A 718 20.28 -9.22 25.55
C GLU A 718 20.05 -9.74 24.13
N PHE A 719 20.95 -9.43 23.20
CA PHE A 719 20.83 -9.78 21.80
C PHE A 719 21.20 -11.23 21.48
N LEU A 720 22.27 -11.78 22.07
CA LEU A 720 22.75 -13.11 21.75
C LEU A 720 21.68 -14.21 21.94
N PRO A 721 20.89 -14.23 23.03
CA PRO A 721 19.79 -15.18 23.18
C PRO A 721 18.78 -15.10 22.02
N ILE A 722 18.50 -13.90 21.52
CA ILE A 722 17.60 -13.68 20.38
C ILE A 722 18.23 -14.27 19.11
N ALA A 723 19.50 -13.99 18.85
CA ALA A 723 20.24 -14.53 17.71
C ALA A 723 20.25 -16.07 17.68
N LEU A 724 20.57 -16.70 18.80
CA LEU A 724 20.61 -18.16 18.91
C LEU A 724 19.21 -18.78 18.81
N SER A 725 18.18 -18.11 19.35
CA SER A 725 16.78 -18.56 19.28
C SER A 725 16.20 -18.60 17.87
N LEU A 726 16.88 -18.05 16.85
CA LEU A 726 16.48 -18.24 15.46
C LEU A 726 16.47 -19.73 15.07
N LYS A 727 17.36 -20.54 15.66
CA LYS A 727 17.42 -21.99 15.42
C LYS A 727 16.17 -22.73 15.92
N GLU A 728 15.47 -22.19 16.91
CA GLU A 728 14.28 -22.81 17.52
C GLU A 728 13.06 -22.85 16.58
N THR A 729 13.01 -21.97 15.58
CA THR A 729 11.95 -21.93 14.56
C THR A 729 12.41 -22.52 13.22
N GLN A 730 13.61 -23.10 13.17
CA GLN A 730 14.16 -23.73 11.97
C GLN A 730 13.44 -25.07 11.74
N THR A 731 13.03 -25.33 10.50
CA THR A 731 12.43 -26.62 10.13
C THR A 731 13.47 -27.73 10.14
N GLU A 732 13.03 -28.99 10.16
CA GLU A 732 13.90 -30.18 10.05
C GLU A 732 14.78 -30.16 8.78
N ASN A 733 14.34 -29.46 7.73
CA ASN A 733 15.10 -29.30 6.49
C ASN A 733 16.15 -28.18 6.56
N GLY A 734 16.36 -27.53 7.71
CA GLY A 734 17.38 -26.50 7.90
C GLY A 734 17.00 -25.12 7.34
N VAL A 735 15.72 -24.86 7.09
CA VAL A 735 15.19 -23.63 6.49
C VAL A 735 14.03 -23.06 7.32
N TRP A 736 13.65 -21.81 7.09
CA TRP A 736 12.56 -21.11 7.79
C TRP A 736 11.40 -20.78 6.85
N GLY A 737 10.18 -20.80 7.39
CA GLY A 737 8.97 -20.38 6.69
C GLY A 737 8.84 -20.98 5.29
N ASN A 738 8.73 -20.11 4.28
CA ASN A 738 8.60 -20.49 2.88
C ASN A 738 9.72 -19.87 2.01
N ALA A 739 9.63 -20.02 0.69
CA ALA A 739 10.63 -19.50 -0.26
C ALA A 739 10.74 -17.96 -0.31
N TYR A 740 9.88 -17.20 0.38
CA TYR A 740 10.04 -15.75 0.55
C TYR A 740 10.81 -15.40 1.83
N THR A 741 10.91 -16.33 2.77
CA THR A 741 11.34 -16.06 4.15
C THR A 741 12.81 -16.34 4.41
N ASN A 742 13.36 -17.34 3.74
CA ASN A 742 14.74 -17.75 3.99
C ASN A 742 15.75 -16.61 3.71
N GLY A 743 15.48 -15.73 2.74
CA GLY A 743 16.32 -14.57 2.49
C GLY A 743 16.32 -13.54 3.62
N CYS A 744 15.16 -13.36 4.28
CA CYS A 744 15.05 -12.52 5.48
C CYS A 744 15.86 -13.11 6.63
N TYR A 745 15.82 -14.44 6.84
CA TYR A 745 16.64 -15.10 7.86
C TYR A 745 18.14 -15.06 7.53
N ALA A 746 18.53 -15.19 6.26
CA ALA A 746 19.91 -14.98 5.85
C ALA A 746 20.42 -13.59 6.24
N THR A 747 19.60 -12.55 6.00
CA THR A 747 19.85 -11.17 6.46
C THR A 747 19.95 -11.07 7.99
N ALA A 748 19.01 -11.71 8.71
CA ALA A 748 19.01 -11.71 10.17
C ALA A 748 20.29 -12.33 10.72
N ILE A 749 20.67 -13.53 10.25
CA ILE A 749 21.88 -14.24 10.67
C ILE A 749 23.14 -13.44 10.33
N ALA A 750 23.21 -12.85 9.14
CA ALA A 750 24.31 -11.96 8.78
C ALA A 750 24.42 -10.74 9.72
N SER A 751 23.32 -10.34 10.36
CA SER A 751 23.31 -9.26 11.35
C SER A 751 23.71 -9.72 12.75
N THR A 752 23.65 -11.02 13.06
CA THR A 752 23.90 -11.49 14.42
C THR A 752 25.37 -11.59 14.79
N GLY A 753 26.25 -11.70 13.78
CA GLY A 753 27.65 -12.05 13.97
C GLY A 753 27.87 -13.51 14.38
N VAL A 754 26.80 -14.31 14.54
CA VAL A 754 26.88 -15.73 14.83
C VAL A 754 27.34 -16.47 13.58
N ASN A 755 28.29 -17.39 13.76
CA ASN A 755 28.81 -18.26 12.73
C ASN A 755 27.65 -19.04 12.08
N LEU A 756 27.53 -18.92 10.75
CA LEU A 756 26.42 -19.50 9.98
C LEU A 756 26.32 -21.03 10.16
N GLU A 757 27.45 -21.70 10.44
CA GLU A 757 27.49 -23.14 10.67
C GLU A 757 26.72 -23.58 11.93
N TYR A 758 26.51 -22.68 12.90
CA TYR A 758 25.65 -22.93 14.06
C TYR A 758 24.22 -23.36 13.65
N TYR A 759 23.74 -22.87 12.51
CA TYR A 759 22.41 -23.18 11.98
C TYR A 759 22.39 -24.40 11.05
N SER A 760 23.47 -25.19 11.00
CA SER A 760 23.50 -26.43 10.22
C SER A 760 22.66 -27.53 10.86
N THR A 761 22.12 -28.41 10.03
CA THR A 761 21.41 -29.63 10.46
C THR A 761 22.11 -30.88 9.94
N ASP A 762 21.60 -32.06 10.33
CA ASP A 762 22.04 -33.34 9.77
C ASP A 762 21.84 -33.44 8.24
N LYS A 763 21.00 -32.57 7.66
CA LYS A 763 20.77 -32.47 6.20
C LYS A 763 21.78 -31.58 5.48
N GLY A 764 22.70 -30.92 6.20
CA GLY A 764 23.70 -30.01 5.66
C GLY A 764 23.55 -28.58 6.19
N SER A 765 24.35 -27.67 5.63
CA SER A 765 24.31 -26.25 6.00
C SER A 765 23.03 -25.58 5.51
N PHE A 766 22.71 -24.44 6.11
CA PHE A 766 21.62 -23.58 5.63
C PHE A 766 21.77 -23.24 4.13
N LEU A 767 22.98 -22.89 3.66
CA LEU A 767 23.17 -22.52 2.25
C LEU A 767 23.09 -23.72 1.30
N ASP A 768 23.37 -24.94 1.74
CA ASP A 768 23.14 -26.13 0.90
C ASP A 768 21.64 -26.31 0.60
N GLN A 769 20.79 -26.07 1.60
CA GLN A 769 19.34 -26.18 1.48
C GLN A 769 18.77 -24.96 0.74
N PHE A 770 19.32 -23.78 0.99
CA PHE A 770 19.01 -22.57 0.25
C PHE A 770 19.30 -22.75 -1.24
N LYS A 771 20.49 -23.27 -1.61
CA LYS A 771 20.86 -23.52 -3.02
C LYS A 771 19.85 -24.43 -3.72
N LYS A 772 19.42 -25.51 -3.06
CA LYS A 772 18.39 -26.43 -3.60
C LYS A 772 17.03 -25.76 -3.84
N LEU A 773 16.65 -24.80 -3.00
CA LEU A 773 15.37 -24.10 -3.11
C LEU A 773 15.36 -23.02 -4.19
N TYR A 774 16.49 -22.35 -4.38
CA TYR A 774 16.53 -21.12 -5.20
C TYR A 774 17.29 -21.26 -6.51
N MET A 775 18.03 -22.35 -6.76
CA MET A 775 18.87 -22.48 -7.96
C MET A 775 18.55 -23.73 -8.77
N ASP A 776 18.60 -23.58 -10.10
CA ASP A 776 18.52 -24.69 -11.06
C ASP A 776 19.86 -25.41 -11.24
N SER A 777 19.87 -26.47 -12.04
CA SER A 777 21.07 -27.26 -12.34
C SER A 777 22.16 -26.50 -13.12
N ASN A 778 21.84 -25.33 -13.69
CA ASN A 778 22.78 -24.48 -14.41
C ASN A 778 23.35 -23.36 -13.52
N GLY A 779 23.01 -23.37 -12.23
CA GLY A 779 23.40 -22.31 -11.29
C GLY A 779 22.76 -20.98 -11.65
N MET A 780 21.51 -20.98 -12.12
CA MET A 780 20.67 -19.78 -12.25
C MET A 780 19.60 -19.77 -11.16
N PHE A 781 19.22 -18.58 -10.68
CA PHE A 781 18.09 -18.48 -9.76
C PHE A 781 16.79 -18.90 -10.44
N GLN A 782 15.92 -19.60 -9.70
CA GLN A 782 14.61 -20.07 -10.15
C GLN A 782 13.55 -19.88 -9.06
N PHE A 783 13.19 -18.64 -8.79
CA PHE A 783 12.17 -18.35 -7.79
C PHE A 783 10.75 -18.74 -8.26
N ASN A 784 10.02 -19.50 -7.43
CA ASN A 784 8.70 -20.08 -7.73
C ASN A 784 8.61 -20.83 -9.07
N GLY A 785 9.69 -21.51 -9.46
CA GLY A 785 9.75 -22.22 -10.73
C GLY A 785 9.91 -21.32 -11.97
N SER A 786 9.94 -20.00 -11.81
CA SER A 786 10.09 -19.06 -12.93
C SER A 786 11.54 -18.92 -13.38
N THR A 787 11.73 -18.90 -14.70
CA THR A 787 13.04 -18.70 -15.35
C THR A 787 13.15 -17.36 -16.09
N THR A 788 12.08 -16.55 -16.08
CA THR A 788 12.07 -15.21 -16.69
C THR A 788 12.90 -14.24 -15.84
N TYR A 789 13.67 -13.34 -16.48
CA TYR A 789 14.47 -12.32 -15.76
C TYR A 789 13.69 -11.62 -14.65
N ASN A 790 12.45 -11.23 -14.97
CA ASN A 790 11.60 -10.45 -14.09
C ASN A 790 11.19 -11.16 -12.81
N ASP A 791 11.14 -12.50 -12.81
CA ASP A 791 10.54 -13.29 -11.72
C ASP A 791 11.51 -14.32 -11.14
N ARG A 792 12.66 -14.58 -11.78
CA ARG A 792 13.59 -15.65 -11.37
C ARG A 792 14.43 -15.34 -10.13
N TYR A 793 14.76 -14.07 -9.88
CA TYR A 793 15.54 -13.67 -8.71
C TYR A 793 14.61 -13.41 -7.53
N CYS A 794 14.78 -14.06 -6.38
CA CYS A 794 14.07 -13.67 -5.16
C CYS A 794 14.77 -12.48 -4.51
N LYS A 795 14.05 -11.38 -4.23
CA LYS A 795 14.64 -10.13 -3.72
C LYS A 795 15.35 -10.33 -2.37
N ASP A 796 14.68 -10.97 -1.43
CA ASP A 796 15.20 -11.20 -0.08
C ASP A 796 16.35 -12.21 -0.12
N ALA A 797 16.33 -13.16 -1.07
CA ALA A 797 17.40 -14.12 -1.23
C ALA A 797 18.71 -13.47 -1.72
N ILE A 798 18.62 -12.58 -2.71
CA ILE A 798 19.80 -11.85 -3.20
C ILE A 798 20.35 -10.94 -2.11
N ILE A 799 19.48 -10.21 -1.38
CA ILE A 799 19.89 -9.37 -0.25
C ILE A 799 20.58 -10.22 0.82
N GLY A 800 19.94 -11.29 1.28
CA GLY A 800 20.48 -12.14 2.34
C GLY A 800 21.82 -12.81 1.97
N LEU A 801 22.00 -13.24 0.71
CA LEU A 801 23.30 -13.75 0.26
C LEU A 801 24.37 -12.66 0.22
N GLY A 802 24.01 -11.45 -0.23
CA GLY A 802 24.92 -10.29 -0.19
C GLY A 802 25.34 -9.96 1.25
N ASP A 803 24.37 -9.96 2.16
CA ASP A 803 24.59 -9.69 3.57
C ASP A 803 25.47 -10.75 4.25
N ILE A 804 25.31 -12.04 3.91
CA ILE A 804 26.21 -13.11 4.37
C ILE A 804 27.64 -12.86 3.88
N VAL A 805 27.82 -12.49 2.61
CA VAL A 805 29.16 -12.21 2.04
C VAL A 805 29.81 -11.02 2.74
N ASN A 806 29.03 -9.98 3.03
CA ASN A 806 29.50 -8.79 3.74
C ASN A 806 29.58 -8.97 5.26
N GLN A 807 29.03 -10.05 5.80
CA GLN A 807 28.94 -10.37 7.23
C GLN A 807 28.24 -9.26 8.03
N ARG A 808 27.28 -8.60 7.36
CA ARG A 808 26.51 -7.50 7.91
C ARG A 808 25.28 -7.29 7.05
N SER A 809 24.15 -6.91 7.65
CA SER A 809 23.01 -6.51 6.84
C SER A 809 23.27 -5.24 6.05
N VAL A 810 22.66 -5.16 4.87
CA VAL A 810 22.63 -3.92 4.08
C VAL A 810 21.99 -2.79 4.89
N TRP A 811 21.00 -3.07 5.74
CA TRP A 811 20.33 -2.06 6.56
C TRP A 811 21.29 -1.41 7.58
N ALA A 812 22.06 -2.22 8.31
CA ALA A 812 23.05 -1.72 9.26
C ALA A 812 24.21 -1.00 8.56
N SER A 813 24.56 -1.42 7.34
CA SER A 813 25.63 -0.79 6.54
C SER A 813 25.32 0.68 6.19
N TYR A 814 24.04 1.05 6.06
CA TYR A 814 23.60 2.41 5.77
C TYR A 814 23.16 3.22 7.00
N ARG A 815 23.23 2.66 8.22
CA ARG A 815 23.04 3.44 9.45
C ARG A 815 23.98 4.65 9.46
N LEU A 816 23.44 5.84 9.71
CA LEU A 816 24.25 7.01 9.98
C LEU A 816 24.72 7.00 11.43
N THR A 817 25.99 7.30 11.62
CA THR A 817 26.64 7.41 12.93
C THR A 817 27.44 8.70 13.00
N GLN A 818 27.78 9.12 14.22
CA GLN A 818 28.62 10.30 14.43
C GLN A 818 29.95 10.20 13.69
N GLU A 819 30.56 9.01 13.66
CA GLU A 819 31.81 8.76 12.96
C GLU A 819 31.68 8.95 11.45
N LYS A 820 30.56 8.52 10.85
CA LYS A 820 30.30 8.75 9.42
C LYS A 820 30.17 10.23 9.09
N LEU A 821 29.51 11.00 9.95
CA LEU A 821 29.43 12.46 9.79
C LEU A 821 30.81 13.11 9.90
N LYS A 822 31.58 12.78 10.94
CA LYS A 822 32.96 13.29 11.12
C LYS A 822 33.85 12.93 9.93
N ALA A 823 33.74 11.70 9.41
CA ALA A 823 34.46 11.28 8.22
C ALA A 823 34.04 12.06 6.96
N LEU A 824 32.73 12.31 6.78
CA LEU A 824 32.22 13.09 5.66
C LEU A 824 32.73 14.54 5.69
N ILE A 825 32.74 15.18 6.87
CA ILE A 825 33.29 16.53 7.07
C ILE A 825 34.77 16.56 6.68
N ALA A 826 35.56 15.61 7.19
CA ALA A 826 37.00 15.54 6.90
C ALA A 826 37.28 15.28 5.41
N ASN A 827 36.40 14.57 4.71
CA ASN A 827 36.50 14.37 3.26
C ASN A 827 36.13 15.64 2.49
N ALA A 828 35.08 16.36 2.93
CA ALA A 828 34.66 17.62 2.32
C ALA A 828 35.74 18.70 2.40
N GLU A 829 36.43 18.82 3.55
CA GLU A 829 37.52 19.79 3.74
C GLU A 829 38.75 19.52 2.87
N ARG A 830 38.95 18.26 2.46
CA ARG A 830 40.08 17.84 1.61
C ARG A 830 39.71 17.74 0.13
N LEU A 831 38.45 18.04 -0.23
CA LEU A 831 37.96 17.87 -1.58
C LEU A 831 38.66 18.85 -2.53
N ASP A 832 39.13 18.36 -3.69
CA ASP A 832 39.67 19.25 -4.72
C ASP A 832 38.54 20.07 -5.33
N THR A 833 38.62 21.38 -5.18
CA THR A 833 37.63 22.34 -5.71
C THR A 833 38.16 23.13 -6.90
N SER A 834 39.28 22.72 -7.50
CA SER A 834 39.94 23.41 -8.62
C SER A 834 38.98 23.68 -9.79
N ASN A 835 38.12 22.72 -10.13
CA ASN A 835 37.17 22.78 -11.23
C ASN A 835 35.76 23.28 -10.84
N ALA A 836 35.51 23.54 -9.55
CA ALA A 836 34.20 24.00 -9.08
C ALA A 836 34.00 25.50 -9.29
N THR A 837 32.75 25.89 -9.59
CA THR A 837 32.29 27.27 -9.69
C THR A 837 32.33 27.98 -8.33
N ALA A 838 32.24 29.31 -8.33
CA ALA A 838 32.20 30.09 -7.10
C ALA A 838 30.96 29.77 -6.24
N GLU A 839 29.83 29.50 -6.88
CA GLU A 839 28.56 29.14 -6.23
C GLU A 839 28.67 27.77 -5.54
N GLU A 840 29.19 26.75 -6.23
CA GLU A 840 29.40 25.41 -5.66
C GLU A 840 30.38 25.43 -4.48
N LYS A 841 31.44 26.25 -4.53
CA LYS A 841 32.37 26.45 -3.40
C LYS A 841 31.70 27.10 -2.21
N GLU A 842 30.82 28.08 -2.44
CA GLU A 842 30.07 28.75 -1.38
C GLU A 842 29.08 27.78 -0.72
N GLU A 843 28.35 27.00 -1.52
CA GLU A 843 27.42 25.97 -1.03
C GLU A 843 28.13 24.89 -0.22
N LEU A 844 29.27 24.38 -0.70
CA LEU A 844 30.08 23.40 0.01
C LEU A 844 30.56 23.93 1.36
N ASN A 845 31.10 25.15 1.41
CA ASN A 845 31.56 25.75 2.67
C ASN A 845 30.41 25.97 3.67
N LYS A 846 29.23 26.39 3.21
CA LYS A 846 28.04 26.50 4.06
C LYS A 846 27.64 25.15 4.64
N ALA A 847 27.64 24.10 3.81
CA ALA A 847 27.29 22.76 4.24
C ALA A 847 28.31 22.17 5.24
N ILE A 848 29.61 22.40 5.03
CA ILE A 848 30.67 21.99 5.96
C ILE A 848 30.44 22.62 7.34
N ASN A 849 30.19 23.94 7.39
CA ASN A 849 29.98 24.63 8.65
C ASN A 849 28.72 24.14 9.39
N ALA A 850 27.61 23.95 8.67
CA ALA A 850 26.39 23.39 9.25
C ALA A 850 26.59 21.97 9.80
N ALA A 851 27.34 21.12 9.09
CA ALA A 851 27.68 19.77 9.56
C ALA A 851 28.57 19.78 10.81
N LYS A 852 29.53 20.72 10.91
CA LYS A 852 30.39 20.88 12.10
C LYS A 852 29.61 21.29 13.35
N GLU A 853 28.55 22.09 13.21
CA GLU A 853 27.70 22.48 14.35
C GLU A 853 26.99 21.28 15.01
N VAL A 854 26.80 20.19 14.26
CA VAL A 854 26.10 18.98 14.73
C VAL A 854 27.01 17.75 14.84
N GLN A 855 28.32 17.90 14.63
CA GLN A 855 29.27 16.78 14.54
C GLN A 855 29.37 15.92 15.81
N ASP A 856 29.03 16.48 16.97
CA ASP A 856 29.08 15.78 18.26
C ASP A 856 27.72 15.27 18.73
N LYS A 857 26.69 15.35 17.88
CA LYS A 857 25.39 14.72 18.17
C LYS A 857 25.43 13.22 17.84
N GLU A 858 24.79 12.41 18.68
CA GLU A 858 24.60 10.97 18.43
C GLU A 858 23.48 10.69 17.39
N SER A 859 22.53 11.61 17.23
CA SER A 859 21.45 11.53 16.24
C SER A 859 20.85 12.92 15.96
N GLY A 860 19.94 13.03 14.98
CA GLY A 860 19.29 14.28 14.60
C GLY A 860 20.19 15.23 13.79
N PHE A 861 21.16 14.68 13.08
CA PHE A 861 22.10 15.40 12.20
C PHE A 861 21.94 15.01 10.71
N GLY A 862 20.94 14.18 10.40
CA GLY A 862 20.76 13.60 9.08
C GLY A 862 20.61 14.61 7.95
N ASN A 863 19.86 15.68 8.19
CA ASN A 863 19.66 16.73 7.19
C ASN A 863 20.99 17.38 6.79
N GLU A 864 21.81 17.75 7.77
CA GLU A 864 23.13 18.36 7.54
C GLU A 864 24.07 17.38 6.83
N TYR A 865 24.03 16.10 7.20
CA TYR A 865 24.79 15.04 6.51
C TYR A 865 24.47 14.98 5.01
N PHE A 866 23.19 14.88 4.64
CA PHE A 866 22.81 14.74 3.23
C PHE A 866 22.92 16.05 2.45
N VAL A 867 22.80 17.21 3.10
CA VAL A 867 23.12 18.51 2.47
C VAL A 867 24.61 18.59 2.13
N LEU A 868 25.49 18.18 3.05
CA LEU A 868 26.92 18.13 2.80
C LEU A 868 27.28 17.13 1.69
N TYR A 869 26.73 15.91 1.76
CA TYR A 869 26.94 14.89 0.74
C TYR A 869 26.57 15.40 -0.66
N LYS A 870 25.41 16.07 -0.78
CA LYS A 870 24.97 16.66 -2.05
C LYS A 870 25.89 17.80 -2.52
N ALA A 871 26.33 18.67 -1.62
CA ALA A 871 27.26 19.74 -1.98
C ALA A 871 28.60 19.18 -2.49
N MET A 872 29.10 18.09 -1.89
CA MET A 872 30.28 17.38 -2.38
C MET A 872 30.04 16.75 -3.76
N ALA A 873 28.87 16.16 -4.00
CA ALA A 873 28.50 15.56 -5.29
C ALA A 873 28.36 16.59 -6.44
N ASN A 874 28.05 17.85 -6.13
CA ASN A 874 28.07 18.93 -7.12
C ASN A 874 29.51 19.35 -7.50
N VAL A 875 30.48 19.14 -6.61
CA VAL A 875 31.89 19.55 -6.80
C VAL A 875 32.75 18.42 -7.39
N SER A 876 32.46 17.18 -7.03
CA SER A 876 33.27 16.01 -7.41
C SER A 876 32.42 14.84 -7.87
N GLU A 877 32.77 14.30 -9.05
CA GLU A 877 32.15 13.12 -9.64
C GLU A 877 32.36 11.85 -8.81
N GLU A 878 33.29 11.84 -7.86
CA GLU A 878 33.45 10.71 -6.92
C GLU A 878 32.19 10.46 -6.10
N TYR A 879 31.45 11.53 -5.76
CA TYR A 879 30.25 11.49 -4.93
C TYR A 879 28.95 11.46 -5.76
N ASN A 880 29.06 11.44 -7.09
CA ASN A 880 27.93 11.42 -8.02
C ASN A 880 27.88 10.11 -8.80
N GLU A 881 26.89 9.27 -8.51
CA GLU A 881 26.67 8.03 -9.26
C GLU A 881 25.88 8.23 -10.57
N HIS A 882 25.44 9.46 -10.89
CA HIS A 882 24.62 9.78 -12.07
C HIS A 882 23.36 8.91 -12.22
N LEU A 883 22.71 8.60 -11.10
CA LEU A 883 21.48 7.82 -11.08
C LEU A 883 20.33 8.61 -11.70
N LYS A 884 19.51 7.94 -12.50
CA LYS A 884 18.33 8.53 -13.14
C LYS A 884 17.05 7.99 -12.51
N PHE A 885 16.43 8.73 -11.61
CA PHE A 885 15.13 8.38 -11.06
C PHE A 885 14.02 8.62 -12.07
N CYS A 886 13.52 7.55 -12.68
CA CYS A 886 12.53 7.56 -13.76
C CYS A 886 11.37 6.59 -13.47
N ASP A 887 10.24 6.77 -14.18
CA ASP A 887 9.09 5.85 -14.08
C ASP A 887 9.25 4.56 -14.91
N SER A 888 10.28 4.49 -15.75
CA SER A 888 10.58 3.31 -16.58
C SER A 888 12.02 3.31 -17.08
N TYR A 889 12.58 2.11 -17.29
CA TYR A 889 13.91 1.94 -17.87
C TYR A 889 14.01 2.51 -19.29
N ASP A 890 12.95 2.38 -20.11
CA ASP A 890 12.91 2.95 -21.46
C ASP A 890 13.06 4.47 -21.45
N THR A 891 12.59 5.15 -20.40
CA THR A 891 12.78 6.61 -20.26
C THR A 891 14.23 6.93 -19.93
N GLY A 892 14.87 6.16 -19.05
CA GLY A 892 16.30 6.28 -18.76
C GLY A 892 17.16 6.08 -20.01
N LYS A 893 16.89 5.03 -20.78
CA LYS A 893 17.59 4.79 -22.07
C LYS A 893 17.40 5.92 -23.07
N ALA A 894 16.21 6.48 -23.17
CA ALA A 894 15.97 7.62 -24.05
C ALA A 894 16.78 8.86 -23.63
N ILE A 895 17.02 9.06 -22.33
CA ILE A 895 17.90 10.13 -21.82
C ILE A 895 19.35 9.84 -22.22
N ASP A 896 19.82 8.61 -22.01
CA ASP A 896 21.19 8.21 -22.34
C ASP A 896 21.47 8.36 -23.84
N GLU A 897 20.55 7.90 -24.70
CA GLU A 897 20.62 8.08 -26.16
C GLU A 897 20.69 9.56 -26.56
N VAL A 898 19.92 10.43 -25.91
CA VAL A 898 19.94 11.87 -26.19
C VAL A 898 21.25 12.50 -25.72
N ASN A 899 21.75 12.16 -24.53
CA ASN A 899 23.03 12.66 -24.01
C ASN A 899 24.19 12.26 -24.93
N GLU A 900 24.23 11.01 -25.38
CA GLU A 900 25.24 10.53 -26.32
C GLU A 900 25.17 11.30 -27.65
N GLU A 901 23.96 11.53 -28.20
CA GLU A 901 23.79 12.29 -29.43
C GLU A 901 24.13 13.79 -29.30
N ILE A 902 23.89 14.40 -28.14
CA ILE A 902 24.28 15.79 -27.82
C ILE A 902 25.79 15.91 -27.71
N ASN A 903 26.45 14.99 -27.00
CA ASN A 903 27.90 14.97 -26.84
C ASN A 903 28.61 14.84 -28.21
N ASN A 904 27.98 14.11 -29.14
CA ASN A 904 28.43 13.96 -30.53
C ASN A 904 28.09 15.15 -31.46
N LEU A 905 27.53 16.25 -30.95
CA LEU A 905 27.40 17.50 -31.72
C LEU A 905 28.75 18.24 -31.72
N GLY A 906 29.23 18.60 -32.91
CA GLY A 906 30.41 19.46 -33.05
C GLY A 906 30.14 20.90 -32.60
N ASP A 907 31.19 21.64 -32.28
CA ASP A 907 31.10 23.02 -31.77
C ASP A 907 30.60 24.04 -32.81
N LYS A 908 30.62 23.65 -34.10
CA LYS A 908 30.06 24.42 -35.22
C LYS A 908 29.11 23.53 -36.01
N VAL A 909 27.96 24.07 -36.38
CA VAL A 909 26.94 23.35 -37.14
C VAL A 909 26.82 23.89 -38.56
N ALA A 910 26.51 23.04 -39.53
CA ALA A 910 26.29 23.42 -40.92
C ALA A 910 24.91 22.94 -41.40
N LEU A 911 24.41 23.50 -42.51
CA LEU A 911 23.09 23.15 -43.04
C LEU A 911 22.87 21.64 -43.28
N LYS A 912 23.93 20.89 -43.58
CA LYS A 912 23.88 19.42 -43.73
C LYS A 912 23.48 18.68 -42.44
N ASP A 913 23.68 19.32 -41.27
CA ASP A 913 23.41 18.75 -39.95
C ASP A 913 21.96 19.02 -39.48
N ALA A 914 21.19 19.80 -40.25
CA ALA A 914 19.85 20.26 -39.87
C ALA A 914 18.89 19.11 -39.53
N ASP A 915 18.83 18.08 -40.36
CA ASP A 915 17.95 16.93 -40.13
C ASP A 915 18.32 16.20 -38.82
N LYS A 916 19.62 15.97 -38.58
CA LYS A 916 20.13 15.34 -37.36
C LYS A 916 19.77 16.14 -36.11
N ILE A 917 20.02 17.47 -36.13
CA ILE A 917 19.77 18.35 -34.99
C ILE A 917 18.28 18.47 -34.68
N PHE A 918 17.42 18.60 -35.69
CA PHE A 918 15.97 18.68 -35.47
C PHE A 918 15.37 17.34 -35.03
N ASP A 919 15.87 16.21 -35.54
CA ASP A 919 15.46 14.89 -35.06
C ASP A 919 15.92 14.65 -33.61
N LEU A 920 17.14 15.04 -33.25
CA LEU A 920 17.64 14.99 -31.87
C LEU A 920 16.81 15.89 -30.94
N LYS A 921 16.51 17.13 -31.33
CA LYS A 921 15.62 18.04 -30.58
C LYS A 921 14.25 17.42 -30.35
N LYS A 922 13.71 16.71 -31.33
CA LYS A 922 12.43 16.01 -31.19
C LYS A 922 12.51 14.81 -30.26
N LYS A 923 13.63 14.07 -30.22
CA LYS A 923 13.88 13.02 -29.22
C LYS A 923 13.93 13.62 -27.82
N TYR A 924 14.70 14.68 -27.62
CA TYR A 924 14.75 15.45 -26.37
C TYR A 924 13.37 15.94 -25.92
N GLU A 925 12.60 16.56 -26.82
CA GLU A 925 11.24 17.04 -26.52
C GLU A 925 10.23 15.91 -26.23
N SER A 926 10.55 14.67 -26.62
CA SER A 926 9.72 13.49 -26.31
C SER A 926 9.96 12.94 -24.92
N ILE A 927 11.13 13.23 -24.31
CA ILE A 927 11.41 12.97 -22.90
C ILE A 927 10.45 13.84 -22.07
N LYS A 928 9.86 13.25 -21.03
CA LYS A 928 8.95 13.97 -20.14
C LYS A 928 9.67 15.12 -19.47
N GLU A 929 8.99 16.26 -19.39
CA GLU A 929 9.52 17.51 -18.84
C GLU A 929 10.19 17.32 -17.46
N GLU A 930 9.57 16.54 -16.58
CA GLU A 930 10.09 16.22 -15.23
C GLU A 930 11.40 15.43 -15.18
N TYR A 931 11.84 14.83 -16.30
CA TYR A 931 13.10 14.07 -16.40
C TYR A 931 14.15 14.72 -17.32
N ARG A 932 13.82 15.85 -17.95
CA ARG A 932 14.75 16.53 -18.86
C ARG A 932 15.97 17.10 -18.16
N PHE A 933 15.92 17.27 -16.84
CA PHE A 933 17.08 17.71 -16.06
C PHE A 933 18.23 16.70 -16.06
N TYR A 934 17.97 15.41 -16.36
CA TYR A 934 19.01 14.40 -16.56
C TYR A 934 19.67 14.47 -17.95
N VAL A 935 19.15 15.32 -18.85
CA VAL A 935 19.77 15.54 -20.15
C VAL A 935 20.86 16.60 -19.99
N THR A 936 22.12 16.17 -20.08
CA THR A 936 23.29 17.05 -19.97
C THR A 936 23.42 17.91 -21.24
N ASP A 937 23.91 19.14 -21.09
CA ASP A 937 24.18 20.06 -22.20
C ASP A 937 22.98 20.32 -23.14
N ALA A 938 21.76 20.27 -22.63
CA ALA A 938 20.56 20.57 -23.43
C ALA A 938 20.64 21.95 -24.11
N ASP A 939 21.34 22.92 -23.50
CA ASP A 939 21.60 24.24 -24.08
C ASP A 939 22.45 24.19 -25.35
N LYS A 940 23.40 23.24 -25.46
CA LYS A 940 24.19 23.02 -26.68
C LYS A 940 23.27 22.66 -27.85
N LEU A 941 22.30 21.78 -27.60
CA LEU A 941 21.29 21.38 -28.58
C LEU A 941 20.35 22.54 -28.96
N VAL A 942 19.94 23.36 -27.98
CA VAL A 942 19.10 24.53 -28.24
C VAL A 942 19.84 25.53 -29.14
N LYS A 943 21.08 25.89 -28.79
CA LYS A 943 21.93 26.80 -29.58
C LYS A 943 22.20 26.27 -30.99
N ALA A 944 22.57 24.99 -31.12
CA ALA A 944 22.75 24.33 -32.41
C ALA A 944 21.47 24.39 -33.27
N SER A 945 20.30 24.18 -32.66
CA SER A 945 19.02 24.27 -33.37
C SER A 945 18.71 25.69 -33.83
N GLU A 946 19.03 26.71 -33.04
CA GLU A 946 18.84 28.13 -33.41
C GLU A 946 19.82 28.58 -34.50
N GLU A 947 21.08 28.14 -34.44
CA GLU A 947 22.08 28.43 -35.45
C GLU A 947 21.72 27.81 -36.80
N ILE A 948 21.27 26.55 -36.84
CA ILE A 948 20.75 25.94 -38.08
C ILE A 948 19.59 26.75 -38.65
N LYS A 949 18.67 27.21 -37.79
CA LYS A 949 17.54 28.01 -38.26
C LYS A 949 17.99 29.33 -38.89
N LYS A 950 19.03 29.96 -38.34
CA LYS A 950 19.64 31.17 -38.88
C LYS A 950 20.34 30.88 -40.22
N LEU A 951 21.17 29.85 -40.30
CA LEU A 951 21.86 29.44 -41.53
C LEU A 951 20.88 29.14 -42.67
N GLN A 952 19.69 28.58 -42.37
CA GLN A 952 18.66 28.33 -43.37
C GLN A 952 18.07 29.63 -43.94
N VAL A 953 17.88 30.65 -43.09
CA VAL A 953 17.42 31.98 -43.52
C VAL A 953 18.50 32.67 -44.34
N ASP A 954 19.75 32.63 -43.89
CA ASP A 954 20.89 33.25 -44.55
C ASP A 954 21.12 32.63 -45.95
N ASP A 955 21.12 31.29 -46.08
CA ASP A 955 21.22 30.60 -47.39
C ASP A 955 20.12 31.03 -48.36
N ILE A 956 18.87 31.13 -47.88
CA ILE A 956 17.75 31.56 -48.72
C ILE A 956 17.93 33.01 -49.13
N CYS A 957 18.30 33.90 -48.21
CA CYS A 957 18.53 35.32 -48.52
C CYS A 957 19.65 35.49 -49.55
N ASP A 958 20.76 34.78 -49.38
CA ASP A 958 21.91 34.80 -50.28
C ASP A 958 21.56 34.26 -51.67
N ARG A 959 20.84 33.14 -51.74
CA ARG A 959 20.39 32.58 -53.02
C ARG A 959 19.39 33.48 -53.73
N ILE A 960 18.52 34.18 -53.00
CA ILE A 960 17.63 35.20 -53.57
C ILE A 960 18.43 36.40 -54.09
N ASN A 961 19.41 36.88 -53.32
CA ASN A 961 20.26 38.01 -53.72
C ASN A 961 21.13 37.71 -54.94
N ASN A 962 21.56 36.44 -55.10
CA ASN A 962 22.37 35.97 -56.22
C ASN A 962 21.57 35.62 -57.47
N LEU A 963 20.24 35.83 -57.48
CA LEU A 963 19.45 35.70 -58.70
C LEU A 963 19.91 36.74 -59.73
N LYS A 964 20.05 36.31 -60.99
CA LYS A 964 20.48 37.19 -62.08
C LYS A 964 19.50 38.34 -62.28
N LYS A 965 20.03 39.51 -62.66
CA LYS A 965 19.22 40.68 -63.03
C LYS A 965 18.32 40.40 -64.24
N GLU A 966 18.82 39.63 -65.20
CA GLU A 966 18.04 39.10 -66.33
C GLU A 966 17.78 37.62 -66.11
N ILE A 967 16.51 37.27 -65.89
CA ILE A 967 16.06 35.91 -65.65
C ILE A 967 15.87 35.21 -66.99
N THR A 968 16.35 33.96 -67.12
CA THR A 968 16.17 33.12 -68.31
C THR A 968 15.48 31.80 -67.94
N ILE A 969 14.94 31.09 -68.93
CA ILE A 969 14.30 29.77 -68.71
C ILE A 969 15.23 28.76 -67.99
N LYS A 970 16.57 28.89 -68.15
CA LYS A 970 17.55 28.01 -67.48
C LYS A 970 17.58 28.19 -65.96
N ASP A 971 17.18 29.36 -65.44
CA ASP A 971 17.23 29.70 -64.01
C ASP A 971 16.01 29.14 -63.22
N LYS A 972 15.00 28.61 -63.92
CA LYS A 972 13.76 28.06 -63.34
C LYS A 972 14.00 27.05 -62.22
N LYS A 973 14.93 26.11 -62.41
CA LYS A 973 15.20 25.07 -61.42
C LYS A 973 15.69 25.63 -60.08
N GLU A 974 16.49 26.68 -60.13
CA GLU A 974 17.04 27.31 -58.93
C GLU A 974 15.97 28.13 -58.22
N ILE A 975 15.18 28.91 -58.95
CA ILE A 975 14.05 29.69 -58.40
C ILE A 975 13.03 28.76 -57.70
N GLU A 976 12.66 27.65 -58.33
CA GLU A 976 11.77 26.65 -57.71
C GLU A 976 12.41 25.99 -56.46
N SER A 977 13.73 25.77 -56.48
CA SER A 977 14.48 25.23 -55.35
C SER A 977 14.49 26.19 -54.15
N ILE A 978 14.74 27.48 -54.39
CA ILE A 978 14.71 28.53 -53.35
C ILE A 978 13.31 28.64 -52.75
N ARG A 979 12.25 28.68 -53.59
CA ARG A 979 10.87 28.74 -53.08
C ARG A 979 10.51 27.53 -52.22
N LYS A 980 10.97 26.34 -52.61
CA LYS A 980 10.74 25.12 -51.83
C LYS A 980 11.44 25.20 -50.47
N ALA A 981 12.68 25.71 -50.42
CA ALA A 981 13.43 25.92 -49.18
C ALA A 981 12.74 26.97 -48.27
N TYR A 982 12.30 28.10 -48.84
CA TYR A 982 11.51 29.11 -48.11
C TYR A 982 10.22 28.55 -47.52
N ASN A 983 9.50 27.71 -48.27
CA ASN A 983 8.25 27.10 -47.80
C ASN A 983 8.45 26.09 -46.66
N SER A 984 9.67 25.55 -46.50
CA SER A 984 10.01 24.66 -45.37
C SER A 984 10.40 25.40 -44.09
N LEU A 985 10.63 26.71 -44.13
CA LEU A 985 10.90 27.53 -42.95
C LEU A 985 9.66 27.62 -42.04
N ASP A 986 9.90 27.80 -40.73
CA ASP A 986 8.84 28.15 -39.79
C ASP A 986 8.42 29.63 -39.91
N GLU A 987 7.33 30.01 -39.22
CA GLU A 987 6.74 31.35 -39.37
C GLU A 987 7.62 32.47 -38.83
N GLU A 988 8.51 32.22 -37.87
CA GLU A 988 9.46 33.24 -37.41
C GLU A 988 10.63 33.37 -38.39
N GLN A 989 11.15 32.26 -38.90
CA GLN A 989 12.20 32.25 -39.92
C GLN A 989 11.76 32.97 -41.21
N LYS A 990 10.52 32.77 -41.67
CA LYS A 990 10.00 33.46 -42.88
C LYS A 990 10.00 34.98 -42.75
N LYS A 991 9.70 35.51 -41.56
CA LYS A 991 9.72 36.97 -41.32
C LYS A 991 11.12 37.57 -41.43
N LEU A 992 12.16 36.75 -41.24
CA LEU A 992 13.55 37.18 -41.34
C LEU A 992 14.05 37.23 -42.79
N VAL A 993 13.36 36.58 -43.74
CA VAL A 993 13.67 36.66 -45.18
C VAL A 993 13.09 37.94 -45.76
N LYS A 994 13.87 39.02 -45.73
CA LYS A 994 13.41 40.38 -46.09
C LYS A 994 13.28 40.63 -47.60
N ASN A 995 13.93 39.84 -48.44
CA ASN A 995 14.02 40.02 -49.89
C ASN A 995 13.07 39.12 -50.70
N ILE A 996 12.03 38.57 -50.07
CA ILE A 996 11.14 37.57 -50.69
C ILE A 996 10.41 38.07 -51.95
N ASP A 997 10.19 39.38 -52.07
CA ASP A 997 9.58 40.01 -53.24
C ASP A 997 10.44 39.86 -54.51
N VAL A 998 11.77 39.82 -54.35
CA VAL A 998 12.71 39.56 -55.46
C VAL A 998 12.49 38.17 -56.04
N LEU A 999 12.31 37.17 -55.18
CA LEU A 999 11.97 35.81 -55.60
C LEU A 999 10.62 35.75 -56.31
N ALA A 1000 9.60 36.45 -55.78
CA ALA A 1000 8.27 36.52 -56.39
C ALA A 1000 8.31 37.14 -57.80
N ASN A 1001 9.13 38.19 -57.99
CA ASN A 1001 9.34 38.80 -59.30
C ASN A 1001 10.08 37.87 -60.26
N ALA A 1002 11.11 37.15 -59.81
CA ALA A 1002 11.82 36.16 -60.62
C ALA A 1002 10.90 35.00 -61.06
N GLU A 1003 10.02 34.52 -60.17
CA GLU A 1003 8.99 33.52 -60.50
C GLU A 1003 8.02 34.02 -61.58
N LYS A 1004 7.64 35.31 -61.52
CA LYS A 1004 6.79 35.94 -62.53
C LYS A 1004 7.49 36.05 -63.88
N ALA A 1005 8.76 36.45 -63.91
CA ALA A 1005 9.56 36.55 -65.13
C ALA A 1005 9.74 35.20 -65.83
N ILE A 1006 9.99 34.11 -65.08
CA ILE A 1006 10.02 32.74 -65.64
C ILE A 1006 8.69 32.40 -66.31
N LYS A 1007 7.57 32.69 -65.66
CA LYS A 1007 6.24 32.39 -66.18
C LYS A 1007 5.93 33.19 -67.46
N GLU A 1008 6.45 34.40 -67.61
CA GLU A 1008 6.29 35.24 -68.80
C GLU A 1008 7.16 34.76 -69.97
N LEU A 1009 8.41 34.37 -69.70
CA LEU A 1009 9.32 33.75 -70.68
C LEU A 1009 8.83 32.39 -71.19
N GLU A 1010 8.09 31.67 -70.35
CA GLU A 1010 7.40 30.44 -70.74
C GLU A 1010 6.22 30.70 -71.69
N ASN A 1011 5.65 31.91 -71.72
CA ASN A 1011 4.51 32.26 -72.56
C ASN A 1011 4.89 32.93 -73.90
N SER A 1012 6.12 33.41 -74.07
CA SER A 1012 6.55 34.18 -75.26
C SER A 1012 7.19 33.35 -76.39
N ASN A 1013 7.12 32.02 -76.35
CA ASN A 1013 7.96 31.16 -77.19
C ASN A 1013 7.25 30.00 -77.92
N GLU A 1014 5.93 30.05 -78.18
CA GLU A 1014 5.25 28.98 -78.94
C GLU A 1014 4.18 29.47 -79.95
N ASP A 1015 4.38 29.18 -81.25
CA ASP A 1015 3.29 28.76 -82.15
C ASP A 1015 3.73 27.62 -83.11
N VAL A 1016 2.78 26.70 -83.41
CA VAL A 1016 2.79 25.43 -84.18
C VAL A 1016 3.11 24.10 -83.43
N GLN A 1017 2.10 23.22 -83.44
CA GLN A 1017 1.86 21.89 -82.79
C GLN A 1017 2.09 20.70 -83.78
N PRO A 1018 2.02 19.36 -83.44
CA PRO A 1018 2.10 18.62 -82.15
C PRO A 1018 2.73 17.16 -82.14
N VAL A 1019 3.01 16.64 -80.92
CA VAL A 1019 3.13 15.22 -80.40
C VAL A 1019 4.42 14.40 -80.67
N PRO A 1020 4.86 13.45 -79.79
CA PRO A 1020 4.88 13.31 -78.31
C PRO A 1020 6.35 13.22 -77.76
N ASP A 1021 6.67 13.52 -76.50
CA ASP A 1021 6.71 12.53 -75.42
C ASP A 1021 7.41 13.14 -74.18
N LYS A 1022 7.12 12.59 -72.99
CA LYS A 1022 7.91 12.70 -71.74
C LYS A 1022 8.37 14.07 -71.24
N ASN A 1023 7.49 14.72 -70.49
CA ASN A 1023 7.71 14.90 -69.04
C ASN A 1023 6.54 15.68 -68.46
N ILE A 1024 5.48 14.94 -68.13
CA ILE A 1024 4.42 15.50 -67.31
C ILE A 1024 5.00 15.58 -65.90
N ASN A 1025 5.36 16.79 -65.46
CA ASN A 1025 5.48 17.10 -64.04
C ASN A 1025 4.07 17.01 -63.44
N VAL A 1026 3.59 15.78 -63.26
CA VAL A 1026 2.30 15.52 -62.66
C VAL A 1026 2.48 15.71 -61.18
N ASN A 1027 1.87 16.78 -60.66
CA ASN A 1027 1.66 17.00 -59.25
C ASN A 1027 1.44 15.66 -58.54
N LYS A 1028 2.17 15.45 -57.44
CA LYS A 1028 2.07 14.26 -56.60
C LYS A 1028 0.59 13.87 -56.44
N LEU A 1029 0.26 12.60 -56.67
CA LEU A 1029 -1.09 12.09 -56.41
C LEU A 1029 -1.28 12.01 -54.89
N GLU A 1030 -1.90 13.03 -54.32
CA GLU A 1030 -2.17 13.14 -52.90
C GLU A 1030 -3.54 12.56 -52.58
N VAL A 1031 -3.55 11.38 -51.97
CA VAL A 1031 -4.80 10.74 -51.55
C VAL A 1031 -5.06 11.04 -50.07
N LYS A 1032 -6.17 11.72 -49.82
CA LYS A 1032 -6.71 11.98 -48.47
C LYS A 1032 -7.94 11.11 -48.24
N PHE A 1033 -8.26 10.84 -46.99
CA PHE A 1033 -9.47 10.11 -46.64
C PHE A 1033 -10.23 10.78 -45.50
N LYS A 1034 -11.56 10.69 -45.58
CA LYS A 1034 -12.47 10.90 -44.46
C LYS A 1034 -13.28 9.63 -44.29
N SER A 1035 -13.61 9.26 -43.07
CA SER A 1035 -14.33 8.01 -42.81
C SER A 1035 -15.46 8.17 -41.82
N THR A 1036 -16.41 7.25 -41.90
CA THR A 1036 -17.39 6.97 -40.86
C THR A 1036 -17.14 5.56 -40.33
N THR A 1037 -18.02 5.06 -39.46
CA THR A 1037 -17.92 3.70 -38.93
C THR A 1037 -18.07 2.60 -39.99
N LYS A 1038 -18.67 2.91 -41.16
CA LYS A 1038 -19.03 1.91 -42.18
C LYS A 1038 -18.50 2.22 -43.59
N GLN A 1039 -17.90 3.39 -43.81
CA GLN A 1039 -17.40 3.79 -45.13
C GLN A 1039 -16.14 4.66 -45.05
N ILE A 1040 -15.34 4.62 -46.11
CA ILE A 1040 -14.15 5.44 -46.30
C ILE A 1040 -14.32 6.22 -47.60
N LYS A 1041 -14.45 7.55 -47.50
CA LYS A 1041 -14.44 8.46 -48.64
C LYS A 1041 -13.01 8.90 -48.91
N LEU A 1042 -12.49 8.50 -50.06
CA LEU A 1042 -11.20 8.92 -50.60
C LEU A 1042 -11.41 10.17 -51.45
N THR A 1043 -10.48 11.10 -51.35
CA THR A 1043 -10.40 12.31 -52.18
C THR A 1043 -8.96 12.51 -52.60
N TRP A 1044 -8.73 12.87 -53.85
CA TRP A 1044 -7.39 13.14 -54.37
C TRP A 1044 -7.36 14.41 -55.22
N ASN A 1045 -6.18 14.94 -55.48
CA ASN A 1045 -6.01 16.01 -56.46
C ASN A 1045 -6.17 15.45 -57.89
N ALA A 1046 -6.68 16.28 -58.80
CA ALA A 1046 -6.76 15.91 -60.20
C ALA A 1046 -5.34 15.82 -60.80
N ILE A 1047 -5.07 14.71 -61.48
CA ILE A 1047 -3.84 14.46 -62.24
C ILE A 1047 -4.08 14.90 -63.68
N SER A 1048 -3.29 15.86 -64.13
CA SER A 1048 -3.35 16.37 -65.51
C SER A 1048 -3.18 15.21 -66.51
N LYS A 1049 -3.95 15.25 -67.60
CA LYS A 1049 -4.02 14.24 -68.67
C LYS A 1049 -4.57 12.86 -68.27
N ALA A 1050 -4.97 12.59 -67.01
CA ALA A 1050 -5.59 11.32 -66.64
C ALA A 1050 -6.97 11.12 -67.32
N ASN A 1051 -7.19 9.97 -67.95
CA ASN A 1051 -8.51 9.57 -68.48
C ASN A 1051 -9.43 8.97 -67.40
N GLY A 1052 -8.89 8.65 -66.22
CA GLY A 1052 -9.65 8.17 -65.08
C GLY A 1052 -8.74 7.66 -63.96
N TYR A 1053 -9.36 7.12 -62.91
CA TYR A 1053 -8.66 6.55 -61.76
C TYR A 1053 -9.12 5.14 -61.45
N GLN A 1054 -8.23 4.31 -60.92
CA GLN A 1054 -8.53 3.00 -60.36
C GLN A 1054 -8.31 3.00 -58.86
N VAL A 1055 -9.31 2.57 -58.10
CA VAL A 1055 -9.21 2.37 -56.65
C VAL A 1055 -9.13 0.89 -56.37
N SER A 1056 -8.12 0.49 -55.61
CA SER A 1056 -7.87 -0.91 -55.25
C SER A 1056 -7.68 -1.08 -53.75
N LEU A 1057 -8.15 -2.20 -53.21
CA LEU A 1057 -7.93 -2.61 -51.83
C LEU A 1057 -7.01 -3.83 -51.75
N TYR A 1058 -6.09 -3.82 -50.79
CA TYR A 1058 -5.22 -4.96 -50.54
C TYR A 1058 -6.00 -6.14 -49.98
N ASN A 1059 -5.96 -7.28 -50.67
CA ASN A 1059 -6.50 -8.53 -50.18
C ASN A 1059 -5.41 -9.29 -49.41
N THR A 1060 -5.58 -9.40 -48.10
CA THR A 1060 -4.62 -10.10 -47.24
C THR A 1060 -4.54 -11.60 -47.54
N LYS A 1061 -5.61 -12.23 -48.05
CA LYS A 1061 -5.62 -13.66 -48.39
C LYS A 1061 -4.77 -13.97 -49.63
N THR A 1062 -4.88 -13.13 -50.67
CA THR A 1062 -4.19 -13.36 -51.94
C THR A 1062 -2.90 -12.54 -52.08
N LYS A 1063 -2.53 -11.78 -51.03
CA LYS A 1063 -1.39 -10.85 -50.98
C LYS A 1063 -1.30 -9.88 -52.18
N LYS A 1064 -2.44 -9.56 -52.81
CA LYS A 1064 -2.52 -8.73 -54.03
C LYS A 1064 -3.58 -7.62 -53.86
N TYR A 1065 -3.40 -6.50 -54.56
CA TYR A 1065 -4.40 -5.43 -54.63
C TYR A 1065 -5.51 -5.83 -55.61
N LYS A 1066 -6.78 -5.79 -55.17
CA LYS A 1066 -7.96 -6.02 -56.01
C LYS A 1066 -8.61 -4.68 -56.34
N VAL A 1067 -8.83 -4.42 -57.64
CA VAL A 1067 -9.56 -3.24 -58.11
C VAL A 1067 -11.01 -3.35 -57.62
N ILE A 1068 -11.49 -2.27 -56.99
CA ILE A 1068 -12.87 -2.18 -56.47
C ILE A 1068 -13.70 -1.13 -57.22
N ALA A 1069 -13.06 -0.21 -57.94
CA ALA A 1069 -13.75 0.76 -58.79
C ALA A 1069 -12.84 1.36 -59.86
N ASN A 1070 -13.45 1.71 -60.99
CA ASN A 1070 -12.91 2.66 -61.96
C ASN A 1070 -13.71 3.97 -61.84
N VAL A 1071 -13.03 5.09 -61.70
CA VAL A 1071 -13.61 6.43 -61.51
C VAL A 1071 -13.33 7.24 -62.77
N SER A 1072 -14.39 7.83 -63.35
CA SER A 1072 -14.32 8.56 -64.62
C SER A 1072 -13.51 9.86 -64.52
N LYS A 1073 -13.05 10.36 -65.67
CA LYS A 1073 -12.42 11.68 -65.81
C LYS A 1073 -13.28 12.77 -65.14
N GLY A 1074 -12.63 13.71 -64.45
CA GLY A 1074 -13.29 14.80 -63.73
C GLY A 1074 -13.78 14.45 -62.31
N LYS A 1075 -13.89 13.16 -61.94
CA LYS A 1075 -14.23 12.75 -60.56
C LYS A 1075 -12.97 12.40 -59.76
N THR A 1076 -12.72 13.15 -58.69
CA THR A 1076 -11.54 13.00 -57.84
C THR A 1076 -11.84 12.45 -56.44
N SER A 1077 -12.94 11.69 -56.32
CA SER A 1077 -13.31 11.05 -55.06
C SER A 1077 -14.02 9.71 -55.28
N TYR A 1078 -13.91 8.81 -54.31
CA TYR A 1078 -14.62 7.54 -54.30
C TYR A 1078 -14.94 7.10 -52.87
N THR A 1079 -16.11 6.52 -52.65
CA THR A 1079 -16.53 6.04 -51.32
C THR A 1079 -16.58 4.53 -51.28
N ILE A 1080 -15.70 3.93 -50.46
CA ILE A 1080 -15.67 2.51 -50.19
C ILE A 1080 -16.68 2.19 -49.09
N LYS A 1081 -17.67 1.34 -49.38
CA LYS A 1081 -18.69 0.87 -48.42
C LYS A 1081 -18.56 -0.62 -48.06
N SER A 1082 -17.91 -1.39 -48.91
CA SER A 1082 -17.72 -2.84 -48.74
C SER A 1082 -16.45 -3.31 -49.44
N PHE A 1083 -15.97 -4.50 -49.06
CA PHE A 1083 -14.90 -5.21 -49.75
C PHE A 1083 -15.15 -6.71 -49.67
N ARG A 1084 -15.06 -7.41 -50.81
CA ARG A 1084 -15.36 -8.86 -50.93
C ARG A 1084 -16.79 -9.18 -50.44
N ASN A 1085 -17.78 -8.43 -50.92
CA ASN A 1085 -19.20 -8.56 -50.57
C ASN A 1085 -19.50 -8.43 -49.06
N LYS A 1086 -18.56 -7.92 -48.25
CA LYS A 1086 -18.75 -7.65 -46.82
C LYS A 1086 -18.64 -6.16 -46.55
N LYS A 1087 -19.56 -5.64 -45.72
CA LYS A 1087 -19.52 -4.24 -45.24
C LYS A 1087 -18.23 -3.98 -44.46
N LEU A 1088 -17.73 -2.75 -44.48
CA LEU A 1088 -16.55 -2.41 -43.68
C LEU A 1088 -16.90 -2.44 -42.19
N SER A 1089 -16.00 -3.00 -41.38
CA SER A 1089 -16.13 -3.03 -39.92
C SER A 1089 -15.62 -1.74 -39.31
N SER A 1090 -16.18 -1.31 -38.17
CA SER A 1090 -15.73 -0.13 -37.43
C SER A 1090 -14.28 -0.29 -36.95
N ALA A 1091 -13.58 0.84 -36.74
CA ALA A 1091 -12.20 0.89 -36.26
C ALA A 1091 -11.23 -0.10 -36.96
N THR A 1092 -11.36 -0.33 -38.27
CA THR A 1092 -10.56 -1.32 -39.02
C THR A 1092 -9.65 -0.65 -40.02
N LYS A 1093 -8.41 -1.15 -40.18
CA LYS A 1093 -7.41 -0.60 -41.10
C LYS A 1093 -7.56 -1.25 -42.49
N TYR A 1094 -7.44 -0.45 -43.54
CA TYR A 1094 -7.49 -0.88 -44.94
C TYR A 1094 -6.32 -0.28 -45.70
N ARG A 1095 -5.57 -1.11 -46.44
CA ARG A 1095 -4.51 -0.64 -47.35
C ARG A 1095 -5.13 -0.37 -48.71
N VAL A 1096 -5.10 0.89 -49.13
CA VAL A 1096 -5.76 1.42 -50.32
C VAL A 1096 -4.70 1.87 -51.31
N MET A 1097 -4.93 1.62 -52.59
CA MET A 1097 -4.12 2.15 -53.68
C MET A 1097 -5.02 2.89 -54.67
N VAL A 1098 -4.65 4.12 -55.03
CA VAL A 1098 -5.29 4.89 -56.11
C VAL A 1098 -4.29 5.02 -57.25
N LYS A 1099 -4.72 4.70 -58.47
CA LYS A 1099 -3.92 4.81 -59.69
C LYS A 1099 -4.60 5.75 -60.68
N ALA A 1100 -3.91 6.78 -61.13
CA ALA A 1100 -4.33 7.57 -62.29
C ALA A 1100 -3.88 6.85 -63.57
N TYR A 1101 -4.74 6.77 -64.58
CA TYR A 1101 -4.42 6.11 -65.85
C TYR A 1101 -4.78 6.96 -67.07
N VAL A 1102 -4.07 6.70 -68.17
CA VAL A 1102 -4.42 7.13 -69.53
C VAL A 1102 -4.84 5.91 -70.35
N VAL A 1103 -5.69 6.12 -71.36
CA VAL A 1103 -6.05 5.06 -72.32
C VAL A 1103 -5.19 5.26 -73.56
N GLN A 1104 -4.28 4.33 -73.81
CA GLN A 1104 -3.45 4.27 -75.01
C GLN A 1104 -3.73 2.94 -75.71
N SER A 1105 -4.06 2.97 -77.00
CA SER A 1105 -4.33 1.77 -77.82
C SER A 1105 -5.31 0.77 -77.16
N LYS A 1106 -6.46 1.27 -76.69
CA LYS A 1106 -7.50 0.51 -75.97
C LYS A 1106 -7.07 -0.11 -74.62
N LYS A 1107 -5.86 0.18 -74.11
CA LYS A 1107 -5.33 -0.32 -72.81
C LYS A 1107 -5.14 0.82 -71.80
N LYS A 1108 -5.41 0.53 -70.51
CA LYS A 1108 -5.23 1.50 -69.40
C LYS A 1108 -3.78 1.46 -68.89
N VAL A 1109 -3.01 2.50 -69.16
CA VAL A 1109 -1.62 2.66 -68.71
C VAL A 1109 -1.58 3.53 -67.45
N THR A 1110 -0.97 3.05 -66.37
CA THR A 1110 -0.86 3.80 -65.10
C THR A 1110 0.19 4.90 -65.23
N ILE A 1111 -0.18 6.15 -64.92
CA ILE A 1111 0.73 7.30 -65.00
C ILE A 1111 1.20 7.80 -63.62
N LYS A 1112 0.39 7.61 -62.56
CA LYS A 1112 0.76 7.83 -61.15
C LYS A 1112 0.00 6.89 -60.23
N SER A 1113 0.59 6.57 -59.09
CA SER A 1113 -0.07 5.76 -58.06
C SER A 1113 0.32 6.20 -56.66
N GLU A 1114 -0.62 6.10 -55.72
CA GLU A 1114 -0.37 6.39 -54.31
C GLU A 1114 -0.98 5.29 -53.43
N LYS A 1115 -0.25 4.86 -52.40
CA LYS A 1115 -0.65 3.82 -51.45
C LYS A 1115 -0.80 4.41 -50.04
N ILE A 1116 -2.02 4.38 -49.52
CA ILE A 1116 -2.30 4.87 -48.16
C ILE A 1116 -2.86 3.77 -47.26
N ILE A 1117 -2.70 3.95 -45.96
CA ILE A 1117 -3.45 3.20 -44.95
C ILE A 1117 -4.59 4.09 -44.51
N ALA A 1118 -5.81 3.66 -44.79
CA ALA A 1118 -7.03 4.31 -44.31
C ALA A 1118 -7.66 3.49 -43.18
N SER A 1119 -8.54 4.10 -42.40
CA SER A 1119 -9.30 3.38 -41.38
C SER A 1119 -10.72 3.90 -41.25
N THR A 1120 -11.68 3.00 -41.01
CA THR A 1120 -13.04 3.36 -40.58
C THR A 1120 -13.00 3.97 -39.18
N ALA A 1121 -13.92 4.90 -38.91
CA ALA A 1121 -14.02 5.55 -37.62
C ALA A 1121 -14.45 4.55 -36.52
N PRO A 1122 -13.97 4.71 -35.27
CA PRO A 1122 -14.51 4.00 -34.12
C PRO A 1122 -16.00 4.28 -33.89
N GLU A 1123 -16.68 3.33 -33.25
CA GLU A 1123 -18.08 3.49 -32.87
C GLU A 1123 -18.28 4.62 -31.87
N LYS A 1124 -19.51 5.14 -31.83
CA LYS A 1124 -19.89 6.18 -30.89
C LYS A 1124 -19.83 5.60 -29.48
N VAL A 1125 -19.03 6.24 -28.62
CA VAL A 1125 -18.91 5.83 -27.22
C VAL A 1125 -20.22 6.10 -26.49
N VAL A 1126 -20.65 5.13 -25.69
CA VAL A 1126 -21.80 5.25 -24.79
C VAL A 1126 -21.26 5.41 -23.37
N LEU A 1127 -21.46 6.58 -22.77
CA LEU A 1127 -21.20 6.81 -21.35
C LEU A 1127 -22.25 6.05 -20.54
N ARG A 1128 -21.81 4.99 -19.86
CA ARG A 1128 -22.65 4.16 -19.00
C ARG A 1128 -22.96 4.86 -17.69
N LYS A 1129 -21.95 5.47 -17.08
CA LYS A 1129 -22.06 6.14 -15.78
C LYS A 1129 -21.20 7.40 -15.78
N THR A 1130 -21.71 8.49 -15.21
CA THR A 1130 -20.98 9.72 -14.95
C THR A 1130 -21.42 10.18 -13.58
N THR A 1131 -20.59 9.96 -12.57
CA THR A 1131 -20.90 10.27 -11.16
C THR A 1131 -19.84 11.16 -10.58
N THR A 1132 -20.23 12.01 -9.65
CA THR A 1132 -19.32 12.70 -8.77
C THR A 1132 -18.65 11.69 -7.83
N VAL A 1133 -17.48 12.03 -7.29
CA VAL A 1133 -16.77 11.26 -6.26
C VAL A 1133 -16.10 12.25 -5.30
N ALA A 1134 -15.62 11.77 -4.14
CA ALA A 1134 -15.03 12.61 -3.10
C ALA A 1134 -13.94 13.58 -3.60
N GLY A 1135 -13.83 14.72 -2.93
CA GLY A 1135 -12.89 15.78 -3.31
C GLY A 1135 -13.31 16.62 -4.53
N LYS A 1136 -14.62 16.79 -4.78
CA LYS A 1136 -15.19 17.57 -5.90
C LYS A 1136 -14.74 17.07 -7.29
N ARG A 1137 -14.70 15.74 -7.50
CA ARG A 1137 -14.24 15.11 -8.76
C ARG A 1137 -15.38 14.41 -9.49
N VAL A 1138 -15.20 14.07 -10.77
CA VAL A 1138 -16.19 13.34 -11.60
C VAL A 1138 -15.57 12.08 -12.19
N ARG A 1139 -16.18 10.92 -11.97
CA ARG A 1139 -15.86 9.64 -12.59
C ARG A 1139 -16.78 9.34 -13.78
N LEU A 1140 -16.21 9.13 -14.95
CA LEU A 1140 -16.86 8.68 -16.18
C LEU A 1140 -16.55 7.20 -16.44
N ARG A 1141 -17.54 6.38 -16.81
CA ARG A 1141 -17.38 4.98 -17.24
C ARG A 1141 -18.12 4.73 -18.57
N TRP A 1142 -17.54 3.93 -19.47
CA TRP A 1142 -18.09 3.63 -20.81
C TRP A 1142 -17.77 2.21 -21.27
N ASN A 1143 -18.40 1.72 -22.35
CA ASN A 1143 -18.08 0.41 -22.93
C ASN A 1143 -16.79 0.43 -23.75
N LYS A 1144 -16.06 -0.70 -23.75
CA LYS A 1144 -14.90 -0.92 -24.62
C LYS A 1144 -15.28 -0.83 -26.11
N ILE A 1145 -14.61 0.02 -26.88
CA ILE A 1145 -14.77 0.12 -28.34
C ILE A 1145 -13.68 -0.70 -29.03
N LYS A 1146 -14.03 -1.93 -29.46
CA LYS A 1146 -13.11 -2.89 -30.09
C LYS A 1146 -12.40 -2.26 -31.29
N GLY A 1147 -11.08 -2.49 -31.40
CA GLY A 1147 -10.26 -1.98 -32.49
C GLY A 1147 -9.82 -0.51 -32.38
N SER A 1148 -10.30 0.25 -31.39
CA SER A 1148 -9.81 1.61 -31.08
C SER A 1148 -8.47 1.57 -30.31
N ASN A 1149 -7.75 2.70 -30.28
CA ASN A 1149 -6.50 2.84 -29.53
C ASN A 1149 -6.68 3.53 -28.16
N GLY A 1150 -7.83 4.15 -27.92
CA GLY A 1150 -8.08 4.93 -26.72
C GLY A 1150 -9.24 5.90 -26.85
N TYR A 1151 -9.37 6.80 -25.87
CA TYR A 1151 -10.51 7.70 -25.74
C TYR A 1151 -10.07 9.15 -25.50
N GLN A 1152 -10.92 10.11 -25.85
CA GLN A 1152 -10.79 11.52 -25.48
C GLN A 1152 -12.03 11.96 -24.71
N ILE A 1153 -11.82 12.50 -23.52
CA ILE A 1153 -12.85 13.05 -22.66
C ILE A 1153 -12.75 14.56 -22.68
N TRP A 1154 -13.87 15.21 -22.92
CA TRP A 1154 -13.98 16.65 -23.05
C TRP A 1154 -14.99 17.17 -22.04
N VAL A 1155 -14.68 18.30 -21.42
CA VAL A 1155 -15.50 18.95 -20.39
C VAL A 1155 -15.74 20.42 -20.75
N LYS A 1156 -16.88 21.00 -20.33
CA LYS A 1156 -17.08 22.46 -20.25
C LYS A 1156 -17.81 22.81 -18.96
N SER A 1157 -17.61 24.00 -18.42
CA SER A 1157 -18.16 24.47 -17.14
C SER A 1157 -19.43 25.35 -17.26
N SER A 1158 -19.97 25.51 -18.47
CA SER A 1158 -21.18 26.31 -18.72
C SER A 1158 -21.97 25.80 -19.95
N PRO A 1159 -23.31 25.91 -19.98
CA PRO A 1159 -24.13 25.56 -21.15
C PRO A 1159 -23.67 26.25 -22.44
N LYS A 1160 -23.28 27.54 -22.38
CA LYS A 1160 -22.78 28.32 -23.52
C LYS A 1160 -21.25 28.27 -23.69
N GLY A 1161 -20.54 27.59 -22.80
CA GLY A 1161 -19.07 27.49 -22.82
C GLY A 1161 -18.50 26.55 -23.90
N LYS A 1162 -17.22 26.72 -24.24
CA LYS A 1162 -16.48 25.82 -25.15
C LYS A 1162 -16.01 24.56 -24.42
N TYR A 1163 -16.03 23.41 -25.10
CA TYR A 1163 -15.47 22.15 -24.56
C TYR A 1163 -13.95 22.19 -24.62
N ILE A 1164 -13.30 21.90 -23.50
CA ILE A 1164 -11.85 21.66 -23.37
C ILE A 1164 -11.57 20.17 -23.23
N LEU A 1165 -10.38 19.74 -23.65
CA LEU A 1165 -9.95 18.35 -23.51
C LEU A 1165 -9.51 18.11 -22.06
N GLU A 1166 -10.25 17.30 -21.32
CA GLU A 1166 -9.93 16.96 -19.93
C GLU A 1166 -8.86 15.86 -19.87
N LYS A 1167 -9.02 14.82 -20.69
CA LYS A 1167 -8.06 13.71 -20.73
C LYS A 1167 -8.07 13.00 -22.06
N LYS A 1168 -6.86 12.64 -22.51
CA LYS A 1168 -6.64 11.62 -23.53
C LYS A 1168 -6.19 10.33 -22.83
N ILE A 1169 -6.89 9.24 -23.10
CA ILE A 1169 -6.62 7.94 -22.52
C ILE A 1169 -6.00 7.07 -23.61
N ASN A 1170 -4.73 6.69 -23.41
CA ASN A 1170 -4.05 5.71 -24.24
C ASN A 1170 -4.37 4.31 -23.67
N GLY A 1171 -4.92 3.42 -24.51
CA GLY A 1171 -5.31 2.05 -24.11
C GLY A 1171 -6.82 1.81 -24.19
N VAL A 1172 -7.20 0.75 -24.91
CA VAL A 1172 -8.61 0.41 -25.19
C VAL A 1172 -9.32 -0.23 -23.98
N ASN A 1173 -8.56 -0.84 -23.05
CA ASN A 1173 -9.07 -1.49 -21.84
C ASN A 1173 -9.34 -0.51 -20.69
N LYS A 1174 -8.83 0.73 -20.76
CA LYS A 1174 -9.11 1.78 -19.77
C LYS A 1174 -10.49 2.39 -20.05
N ILE A 1175 -11.52 1.81 -19.42
CA ILE A 1175 -12.95 2.12 -19.62
C ILE A 1175 -13.57 3.02 -18.54
N SER A 1176 -12.71 3.63 -17.70
CA SER A 1176 -13.07 4.50 -16.59
C SER A 1176 -12.07 5.66 -16.49
N PHE A 1177 -12.51 6.84 -16.07
CA PHE A 1177 -11.66 7.99 -15.78
C PHE A 1177 -12.27 8.89 -14.71
N THR A 1178 -11.46 9.38 -13.77
CA THR A 1178 -11.86 10.34 -12.75
C THR A 1178 -11.11 11.67 -12.94
N THR A 1179 -11.85 12.78 -13.10
CA THR A 1179 -11.30 14.15 -13.26
C THR A 1179 -10.49 14.56 -12.04
N LYS A 1180 -9.65 15.60 -12.16
CA LYS A 1180 -9.08 16.32 -11.00
C LYS A 1180 -10.18 17.02 -10.18
N LYS A 1181 -9.82 17.60 -9.03
CA LYS A 1181 -10.71 18.42 -8.18
C LYS A 1181 -11.25 19.59 -9.00
N LEU A 1182 -12.57 19.70 -9.09
CA LEU A 1182 -13.29 20.72 -9.83
C LEU A 1182 -13.88 21.77 -8.88
N LYS A 1183 -14.05 22.99 -9.37
CA LYS A 1183 -14.76 24.06 -8.63
C LYS A 1183 -16.27 23.82 -8.65
N ASN A 1184 -16.98 24.41 -7.70
CA ASN A 1184 -18.44 24.34 -7.66
C ASN A 1184 -19.03 24.90 -8.96
N GLY A 1185 -19.92 24.16 -9.61
CA GLY A 1185 -20.41 24.52 -10.94
C GLY A 1185 -20.98 23.35 -11.74
N LYS A 1186 -21.64 23.66 -12.87
CA LYS A 1186 -22.16 22.65 -13.80
C LYS A 1186 -21.11 22.30 -14.85
N TYR A 1187 -20.79 21.02 -14.99
CA TYR A 1187 -19.86 20.51 -15.99
C TYR A 1187 -20.59 19.62 -17.00
N PHE A 1188 -20.22 19.70 -18.27
CA PHE A 1188 -20.78 18.90 -19.35
C PHE A 1188 -19.66 18.06 -19.94
N PHE A 1189 -19.77 16.74 -19.83
CA PHE A 1189 -18.77 15.81 -20.32
C PHE A 1189 -19.22 15.10 -21.59
N LYS A 1190 -18.34 14.97 -22.57
CA LYS A 1190 -18.53 14.09 -23.73
C LYS A 1190 -17.25 13.32 -24.02
N ILE A 1191 -17.40 12.12 -24.55
CA ILE A 1191 -16.29 11.21 -24.84
C ILE A 1191 -16.35 10.73 -26.29
N ARG A 1192 -15.19 10.51 -26.91
CA ARG A 1192 -15.09 9.81 -28.20
C ARG A 1192 -13.90 8.85 -28.21
N ALA A 1193 -14.05 7.73 -28.89
CA ALA A 1193 -12.94 6.82 -29.16
C ALA A 1193 -12.12 7.33 -30.36
N TYR A 1194 -10.84 6.98 -30.41
CA TYR A 1194 -9.99 7.28 -31.56
C TYR A 1194 -9.14 6.07 -31.97
N LYS A 1195 -8.71 6.08 -33.24
CA LYS A 1195 -7.75 5.13 -33.79
C LYS A 1195 -6.63 5.87 -34.48
N THR A 1196 -5.39 5.48 -34.24
CA THR A 1196 -4.20 6.13 -34.80
C THR A 1196 -3.65 5.34 -35.98
N ILE A 1197 -3.35 6.02 -37.08
CA ILE A 1197 -2.78 5.48 -38.32
C ILE A 1197 -1.63 6.40 -38.74
N LYS A 1198 -0.38 5.92 -38.69
CA LYS A 1198 0.82 6.70 -39.08
C LYS A 1198 0.76 8.15 -38.55
N ASN A 1199 0.60 8.31 -37.23
CA ASN A 1199 0.45 9.58 -36.50
C ASN A 1199 -0.84 10.40 -36.76
N VAL A 1200 -1.73 9.97 -37.66
CA VAL A 1200 -3.04 10.60 -37.91
C VAL A 1200 -4.14 9.90 -37.09
N LYS A 1201 -4.97 10.66 -36.37
CA LYS A 1201 -6.07 10.13 -35.56
C LYS A 1201 -7.40 10.18 -36.31
N VAL A 1202 -8.04 9.03 -36.46
CA VAL A 1202 -9.43 8.89 -36.91
C VAL A 1202 -10.34 8.85 -35.68
N TYR A 1203 -11.21 9.84 -35.57
CA TYR A 1203 -12.09 10.00 -34.41
C TYR A 1203 -13.48 9.44 -34.66
N GLY A 1204 -14.01 8.73 -33.66
CA GLY A 1204 -15.43 8.37 -33.62
C GLY A 1204 -16.30 9.59 -33.30
N LYS A 1205 -17.62 9.43 -33.43
CA LYS A 1205 -18.57 10.45 -32.99
C LYS A 1205 -18.50 10.61 -31.46
N TYR A 1206 -18.66 11.84 -30.99
CA TYR A 1206 -18.82 12.10 -29.56
C TYR A 1206 -20.08 11.40 -29.02
N SER A 1207 -19.99 10.95 -27.76
CA SER A 1207 -21.14 10.57 -26.95
C SER A 1207 -22.13 11.73 -26.86
N LYS A 1208 -23.37 11.41 -26.48
CA LYS A 1208 -24.26 12.48 -25.97
C LYS A 1208 -23.58 13.10 -24.74
N PRO A 1209 -23.52 14.44 -24.61
CA PRO A 1209 -22.98 15.05 -23.41
C PRO A 1209 -23.74 14.64 -22.16
N LYS A 1210 -23.03 14.37 -21.07
CA LYS A 1210 -23.58 14.14 -19.74
C LYS A 1210 -23.27 15.34 -18.85
N VAL A 1211 -24.31 15.90 -18.24
CA VAL A 1211 -24.20 17.05 -17.37
C VAL A 1211 -24.05 16.56 -15.93
N ILE A 1212 -23.18 17.20 -15.17
CA ILE A 1212 -22.98 16.89 -13.76
C ILE A 1212 -22.65 18.17 -13.00
N ARG A 1213 -23.23 18.36 -11.82
CA ARG A 1213 -22.97 19.54 -10.99
C ARG A 1213 -22.08 19.17 -9.81
N ILE A 1214 -21.02 19.93 -9.64
CA ILE A 1214 -20.18 19.91 -8.44
C ILE A 1214 -20.80 20.88 -7.44
N LYS A 1215 -21.18 20.37 -6.26
CA LYS A 1215 -21.69 21.14 -5.12
C LYS A 1215 -20.57 21.40 -4.12
#